data_AF-A0A7C5UCH9-F1
#
_entry.id   AF-A0A7C5UCH9-F1
#
_cell.length_a   1.000
_cell.length_b   1.000
_cell.length_c   1.000
_cell.angle_alpha   90.00
_cell.angle_beta   90.00
_cell.angle_gamma   90.00
#
_symmetry.space_group_name_H-M   'P 1'
#
loop_
_entity.id
_entity.type
_entity.pdbx_description
1 polymer ?
#
loop_
_entity_poly.entity_id
_entity_poly.type
_entity_poly.pdbx_seq_one_letter_code
_entity_poly.pdbx_strand_id
1 'polypeptide(L)'
;MSKLICSAAIRGAHKIVARAEEKWREAMDKWGPKQEVGFPNTAYYLPIIYGITGIPVRTLGDMEQVLKLCRRLLPPPVREKVHLPYLAPALDAGMATFFAEEIIEAIKYLENPNVYVHGEEPTDENIWLGAADDIIMRKRGVEFVDGTAPGFAAILGAPPDTETAVKIARELQEKNLYVFMCSENNGVRMAEQLVEAGVQVGWTTRLVPFGPDTSATVFSIGFATRVAMAFGGIKPGEYRRILIYNKDRVFAFVLALGFVTDEWYANAAGAINWGFPTIADSPIPQVLPTGICTYEHVVSNVPHTEIVSKAIEVRGLKVTITKVPVPVAYGPAFEGERVRKGDLHVEFGGNRTLALELCRMRRMDEVQDGRIELVGPDIETVEEGGAMPLAILVEVAGRKMQEDFEPILERQIHHFINYAQGVFHMGQRDIVWLRISKGAFGQGFRLRHIGEILHARFHQDFGNILDKVQVTIFTNEEDVRRLHDEARHIYQARDARMEGLKDEDVDVFYSCVLCQSFAPTHVCVISPERPGLCGAYTWLDAKAMYEVNPEGPNQPVQYGECIDKLKGRWKGVDEFVKKASRGAIDGYNFYSVVDSPMTTCGCCECITVVLPLCNGVMTVNREYTGMTPCGMKFTTLAGTIGGGVSTPGFVGHAKIWIVQRKWLQGDGGIKRLVWMPRMLKEELGEKLVKRLEEVGMTVDMIADETVGVTEEEILPYLQEKGHPALEMPPIIG
;
A
#
# COMPACT_ATOMS: atom_id res chain seq x y z
N MET A 1 -6.79 8.57 -41.00
CA MET A 1 -5.74 7.54 -40.76
C MET A 1 -4.45 8.05 -41.40
N SER A 2 -3.34 8.10 -40.66
CA SER A 2 -2.09 8.73 -41.13
C SER A 2 -1.17 7.74 -41.87
N LYS A 3 -0.99 7.93 -43.19
CA LYS A 3 -0.03 7.15 -44.00
C LYS A 3 1.39 7.27 -43.43
N LEU A 4 1.77 8.45 -42.95
CA LEU A 4 3.09 8.73 -42.40
C LEU A 4 3.38 7.89 -41.15
N ILE A 5 2.43 7.86 -40.20
CA ILE A 5 2.57 7.06 -38.96
C ILE A 5 2.68 5.58 -39.29
N CYS A 6 1.74 5.04 -40.08
CA CYS A 6 1.76 3.62 -40.40
C CYS A 6 3.04 3.22 -41.16
N SER A 7 3.53 4.08 -42.05
CA SER A 7 4.76 3.83 -42.82
C SER A 7 6.01 3.91 -41.92
N ALA A 8 6.06 4.86 -40.99
CA ALA A 8 7.15 4.99 -40.01
C ALA A 8 7.20 3.82 -39.03
N ALA A 9 6.04 3.42 -38.49
CA ALA A 9 5.94 2.25 -37.61
C ALA A 9 6.43 0.97 -38.28
N ILE A 10 6.07 0.75 -39.55
CA ILE A 10 6.53 -0.42 -40.32
C ILE A 10 8.05 -0.35 -40.54
N ARG A 11 8.61 0.80 -40.93
CA ARG A 11 10.07 0.95 -41.09
C ARG A 11 10.80 0.71 -39.77
N GLY A 12 10.31 1.28 -38.68
CA GLY A 12 10.87 1.07 -37.34
C GLY A 12 10.87 -0.40 -36.95
N ALA A 13 9.75 -1.09 -37.15
CA ALA A 13 9.64 -2.52 -36.85
C ALA A 13 10.66 -3.37 -37.65
N HIS A 14 10.88 -3.08 -38.94
CA HIS A 14 11.91 -3.74 -39.74
C HIS A 14 13.31 -3.54 -39.14
N LYS A 15 13.66 -2.31 -38.75
CA LYS A 15 14.97 -2.03 -38.11
C LYS A 15 15.13 -2.79 -36.80
N ILE A 16 14.10 -2.76 -35.95
CA ILE A 16 14.13 -3.37 -34.62
C ILE A 16 14.23 -4.89 -34.71
N VAL A 17 13.45 -5.53 -35.59
CA VAL A 17 13.51 -6.98 -35.80
C VAL A 17 14.86 -7.39 -36.38
N ALA A 18 15.41 -6.64 -37.33
CA ALA A 18 16.75 -6.92 -37.87
C ALA A 18 17.82 -6.85 -36.77
N ARG A 19 17.77 -5.83 -35.90
CA ARG A 19 18.66 -5.69 -34.75
C ARG A 19 18.51 -6.84 -33.74
N ALA A 20 17.28 -7.30 -33.48
CA ALA A 20 17.05 -8.45 -32.60
C ALA A 20 17.60 -9.75 -33.20
N GLU A 21 17.51 -9.94 -34.52
CA GLU A 21 18.11 -11.10 -35.19
C GLU A 21 19.64 -11.08 -35.14
N GLU A 22 20.26 -9.92 -35.36
CA GLU A 22 21.70 -9.75 -35.27
C GLU A 22 22.18 -10.06 -33.85
N LYS A 23 21.58 -9.43 -32.84
CA LYS A 23 21.91 -9.66 -31.43
C LYS A 23 21.69 -11.11 -31.00
N TRP A 24 20.62 -11.76 -31.48
CA TRP A 24 20.37 -13.19 -31.23
C TRP A 24 21.42 -14.08 -31.89
N ARG A 25 21.88 -13.77 -33.11
CA ARG A 25 22.96 -14.52 -33.77
C ARG A 25 24.28 -14.39 -33.01
N GLU A 26 24.65 -13.17 -32.60
CA GLU A 26 25.84 -12.94 -31.77
C GLU A 26 25.78 -13.74 -30.46
N ALA A 27 24.62 -13.74 -29.80
CA ALA A 27 24.42 -14.52 -28.58
C ALA A 27 24.48 -16.04 -28.84
N MET A 28 23.87 -16.51 -29.94
CA MET A 28 23.91 -17.91 -30.36
C MET A 28 25.34 -18.39 -30.66
N ASP A 29 26.14 -17.57 -31.34
CA ASP A 29 27.53 -17.89 -31.65
C ASP A 29 28.40 -17.92 -30.38
N LYS A 30 28.10 -17.06 -29.40
CA LYS A 30 28.85 -16.95 -28.14
C LYS A 30 28.51 -18.02 -27.11
N TRP A 31 27.23 -18.34 -26.90
CA TRP A 31 26.78 -19.23 -25.81
C TRP A 31 26.06 -20.49 -26.27
N GLY A 32 25.60 -20.55 -27.52
CA GLY A 32 24.92 -21.71 -28.09
C GLY A 32 23.43 -21.85 -27.70
N PRO A 33 22.71 -22.80 -28.35
CA PRO A 33 21.26 -22.90 -28.27
C PRO A 33 20.69 -23.32 -26.91
N LYS A 34 21.48 -23.97 -26.06
CA LYS A 34 21.04 -24.48 -24.75
C LYS A 34 21.21 -23.47 -23.61
N GLN A 35 21.83 -22.31 -23.87
CA GLN A 35 22.01 -21.27 -22.87
C GLN A 35 20.66 -20.76 -22.37
N GLU A 36 20.47 -20.75 -21.05
CA GLU A 36 19.28 -20.21 -20.42
C GLU A 36 19.22 -18.68 -20.57
N VAL A 37 18.01 -18.17 -20.76
CA VAL A 37 17.73 -16.74 -20.95
C VAL A 37 16.36 -16.40 -20.39
N GLY A 38 16.22 -15.23 -19.77
CA GLY A 38 14.96 -14.80 -19.18
C GLY A 38 15.11 -13.54 -18.32
N PHE A 39 13.99 -13.08 -17.79
CA PHE A 39 13.95 -12.00 -16.79
C PHE A 39 14.10 -12.55 -15.36
N PRO A 40 14.56 -11.72 -14.42
CA PRO A 40 14.77 -12.16 -13.03
C PRO A 40 13.44 -12.54 -12.37
N ASN A 41 13.46 -13.67 -11.63
CA ASN A 41 12.42 -14.07 -10.68
C ASN A 41 10.96 -13.96 -11.21
N THR A 42 10.72 -14.46 -12.42
CA THR A 42 9.38 -14.47 -13.03
C THR A 42 8.95 -15.88 -13.47
N ALA A 43 7.72 -16.26 -13.12
CA ALA A 43 7.08 -17.47 -13.62
C ALA A 43 6.46 -17.29 -15.02
N TYR A 44 6.54 -16.09 -15.59
CA TYR A 44 5.92 -15.71 -16.86
C TYR A 44 6.90 -15.66 -18.03
N TYR A 45 8.09 -16.25 -17.91
CA TYR A 45 9.13 -16.27 -18.95
C TYR A 45 9.43 -14.86 -19.49
N LEU A 46 9.31 -14.67 -20.80
CA LEU A 46 9.25 -13.37 -21.47
C LEU A 46 7.76 -12.96 -21.58
N PRO A 47 7.27 -12.04 -20.74
CA PRO A 47 5.83 -11.93 -20.49
C PRO A 47 4.97 -11.49 -21.68
N ILE A 48 5.48 -10.65 -22.59
CA ILE A 48 4.73 -10.23 -23.78
C ILE A 48 4.60 -11.42 -24.74
N ILE A 49 5.73 -12.06 -25.07
CA ILE A 49 5.76 -13.26 -25.93
C ILE A 49 4.90 -14.36 -25.32
N TYR A 50 5.09 -14.68 -24.03
CA TYR A 50 4.37 -15.75 -23.35
C TYR A 50 2.88 -15.45 -23.25
N GLY A 51 2.51 -14.22 -22.88
CA GLY A 51 1.12 -13.80 -22.80
C GLY A 51 0.41 -13.90 -24.14
N ILE A 52 0.99 -13.34 -25.21
CA ILE A 52 0.34 -13.27 -26.52
C ILE A 52 0.39 -14.61 -27.27
N THR A 53 1.48 -15.35 -27.19
CA THR A 53 1.70 -16.54 -28.03
C THR A 53 1.58 -17.86 -27.28
N GLY A 54 1.70 -17.85 -25.95
CA GLY A 54 1.80 -19.05 -25.12
C GLY A 54 3.16 -19.73 -25.17
N ILE A 55 4.14 -19.19 -25.92
CA ILE A 55 5.47 -19.77 -26.08
C ILE A 55 6.33 -19.49 -24.84
N PRO A 56 6.75 -20.51 -24.07
CA PRO A 56 7.63 -20.32 -22.91
C PRO A 56 9.09 -20.28 -23.37
N VAL A 57 9.64 -19.09 -23.62
CA VAL A 57 11.06 -18.94 -23.98
C VAL A 57 11.93 -19.19 -22.74
N ARG A 58 12.77 -20.23 -22.78
CA ARG A 58 13.69 -20.60 -21.69
C ARG A 58 15.15 -20.52 -22.08
N THR A 59 15.43 -20.75 -23.36
CA THR A 59 16.77 -20.83 -23.92
C THR A 59 16.93 -19.95 -25.16
N LEU A 60 18.17 -19.65 -25.55
CA LEU A 60 18.44 -18.95 -26.80
C LEU A 60 17.87 -19.69 -28.02
N GLY A 61 17.83 -21.02 -28.01
CA GLY A 61 17.20 -21.82 -29.07
C GLY A 61 15.68 -21.57 -29.20
N ASP A 62 14.99 -21.34 -28.09
CA ASP A 62 13.54 -21.08 -28.09
C ASP A 62 13.18 -19.71 -28.71
N MET A 63 14.13 -18.79 -28.84
CA MET A 63 13.91 -17.49 -29.47
C MET A 63 13.74 -17.60 -30.99
N GLU A 64 14.26 -18.66 -31.63
CA GLU A 64 14.20 -18.82 -33.10
C GLU A 64 12.75 -18.87 -33.62
N GLN A 65 11.87 -19.58 -32.90
CA GLN A 65 10.44 -19.65 -33.26
C GLN A 65 9.75 -18.29 -33.13
N VAL A 66 10.16 -17.46 -32.16
CA VAL A 66 9.63 -16.12 -31.96
C VAL A 66 10.12 -15.18 -33.08
N LEU A 67 11.40 -15.24 -33.46
CA LEU A 67 11.92 -14.47 -34.59
C LEU A 67 11.25 -14.85 -35.92
N LYS A 68 10.97 -16.15 -36.14
CA LYS A 68 10.17 -16.61 -37.29
C LYS A 68 8.75 -16.02 -37.27
N LEU A 69 8.13 -15.91 -36.08
CA LEU A 69 6.85 -15.24 -35.91
C LEU A 69 6.95 -13.74 -36.23
N CYS A 70 7.97 -13.03 -35.75
CA CYS A 70 8.21 -11.63 -36.06
C CYS A 70 8.28 -11.40 -37.58
N ARG A 71 9.07 -12.21 -38.31
CA ARG A 71 9.16 -12.13 -39.78
C ARG A 71 7.82 -12.30 -40.48
N ARG A 72 6.94 -13.16 -39.94
CA ARG A 72 5.60 -13.39 -40.50
C ARG A 72 4.65 -12.22 -40.23
N LEU A 73 4.80 -11.55 -39.09
CA LEU A 73 4.01 -10.38 -38.71
C LEU A 73 4.48 -9.10 -39.41
N LEU A 74 5.75 -9.02 -39.82
CA LEU A 74 6.28 -7.85 -40.51
C LEU A 74 5.63 -7.65 -41.88
N PRO A 75 4.87 -6.56 -42.08
CA PRO A 75 4.32 -6.25 -43.38
C PRO A 75 5.41 -5.72 -44.33
N PRO A 76 5.20 -5.78 -45.66
CA PRO A 76 6.10 -5.14 -46.60
C PRO A 76 6.09 -3.61 -46.43
N PRO A 77 7.20 -2.91 -46.79
CA PRO A 77 7.22 -1.46 -46.80
C PRO A 77 6.07 -0.85 -47.63
N VAL A 78 5.51 0.26 -47.15
CA VAL A 78 4.38 0.93 -47.80
C VAL A 78 4.83 1.52 -49.15
N ARG A 79 4.13 1.17 -50.23
CA ARG A 79 4.45 1.67 -51.59
C ARG A 79 4.18 3.17 -51.71
N GLU A 80 5.02 3.88 -52.47
CA GLU A 80 4.89 5.33 -52.68
C GLU A 80 3.56 5.71 -53.36
N LYS A 81 3.20 5.00 -54.44
CA LYS A 81 2.08 5.35 -55.35
C LYS A 81 0.70 4.77 -54.96
N VAL A 82 0.63 3.81 -54.03
CA VAL A 82 -0.64 3.15 -53.62
C VAL A 82 -0.96 3.52 -52.17
N HIS A 83 -2.18 3.97 -51.91
CA HIS A 83 -2.63 4.56 -50.64
C HIS A 83 -3.06 3.55 -49.55
N LEU A 84 -2.64 2.29 -49.60
CA LEU A 84 -3.11 1.31 -48.61
C LEU A 84 -2.04 0.97 -47.58
N PRO A 85 -1.94 1.74 -46.48
CA PRO A 85 -1.76 1.16 -45.17
C PRO A 85 -3.10 1.17 -44.43
N TYR A 86 -3.61 -0.02 -44.09
CA TYR A 86 -4.61 -0.15 -43.04
C TYR A 86 -3.90 -0.10 -41.67
N LEU A 87 -4.62 0.26 -40.62
CA LEU A 87 -4.12 0.24 -39.24
C LEU A 87 -3.61 -1.16 -38.86
N ALA A 88 -4.28 -2.22 -39.31
CA ALA A 88 -3.93 -3.61 -39.00
C ALA A 88 -2.46 -4.00 -39.31
N PRO A 89 -1.93 -3.80 -40.54
CA PRO A 89 -0.50 -4.01 -40.81
C PRO A 89 0.46 -3.24 -39.88
N ALA A 90 0.13 -2.00 -39.51
CA ALA A 90 0.97 -1.24 -38.58
C ALA A 90 0.92 -1.82 -37.16
N LEU A 91 -0.22 -2.36 -36.75
CA LEU A 91 -0.36 -3.06 -35.47
C LEU A 91 0.37 -4.40 -35.44
N ASP A 92 0.34 -5.16 -36.54
CA ASP A 92 1.15 -6.40 -36.67
C ASP A 92 2.64 -6.08 -36.58
N ALA A 93 3.09 -4.99 -37.22
CA ALA A 93 4.45 -4.48 -37.10
C ALA A 93 4.79 -4.06 -35.65
N GLY A 94 3.85 -3.41 -34.96
CA GLY A 94 3.98 -3.06 -33.54
C GLY A 94 4.08 -4.27 -32.62
N MET A 95 3.32 -5.34 -32.90
CA MET A 95 3.41 -6.60 -32.15
C MET A 95 4.79 -7.26 -32.35
N ALA A 96 5.27 -7.31 -33.60
CA ALA A 96 6.60 -7.82 -33.91
C ALA A 96 7.71 -7.01 -33.22
N THR A 97 7.51 -5.70 -33.07
CA THR A 97 8.43 -4.79 -32.39
C THR A 97 8.60 -5.18 -30.92
N PHE A 98 7.51 -5.37 -30.17
CA PHE A 98 7.60 -5.77 -28.77
C PHE A 98 8.21 -7.15 -28.57
N PHE A 99 7.90 -8.13 -29.44
CA PHE A 99 8.58 -9.43 -29.37
C PHE A 99 10.09 -9.32 -29.62
N ALA A 100 10.50 -8.50 -30.59
CA ALA A 100 11.91 -8.30 -30.89
C ALA A 100 12.66 -7.56 -29.77
N GLU A 101 12.06 -6.53 -29.17
CA GLU A 101 12.67 -5.79 -28.05
C GLU A 101 12.69 -6.60 -26.76
N GLU A 102 11.69 -7.45 -26.52
CA GLU A 102 11.71 -8.36 -25.36
C GLU A 102 12.82 -9.41 -25.48
N ILE A 103 13.12 -9.88 -26.70
CA ILE A 103 14.31 -10.71 -26.98
C ILE A 103 15.60 -9.91 -26.72
N ILE A 104 15.69 -8.67 -27.20
CA ILE A 104 16.88 -7.81 -27.00
C ILE A 104 17.16 -7.60 -25.51
N GLU A 105 16.15 -7.27 -24.72
CA GLU A 105 16.28 -7.07 -23.27
C GLU A 105 16.63 -8.38 -22.55
N ALA A 106 16.05 -9.51 -22.96
CA ALA A 106 16.39 -10.81 -22.37
C ALA A 106 17.87 -11.18 -22.63
N ILE A 107 18.39 -10.90 -23.82
CA ILE A 107 19.83 -11.08 -24.13
C ILE A 107 20.67 -10.06 -23.34
N LYS A 108 20.18 -8.83 -23.13
CA LYS A 108 20.88 -7.82 -22.32
C LYS A 108 21.05 -8.27 -20.86
N TYR A 109 20.03 -8.90 -20.27
CA TYR A 109 20.12 -9.54 -18.95
C TYR A 109 21.13 -10.71 -18.94
N LEU A 110 21.20 -11.50 -20.02
CA LEU A 110 22.19 -12.58 -20.14
C LEU A 110 23.63 -12.02 -20.25
N GLU A 111 23.82 -10.95 -21.02
CA GLU A 111 25.11 -10.26 -21.20
C GLU A 111 25.60 -9.62 -19.90
N ASN A 112 24.71 -8.99 -19.17
CA ASN A 112 24.99 -8.33 -17.90
C ASN A 112 23.80 -8.50 -16.92
N PRO A 113 23.88 -9.47 -15.99
CA PRO A 113 22.82 -9.72 -15.01
C PRO A 113 22.53 -8.55 -14.05
N ASN A 114 23.47 -7.60 -13.93
CA ASN A 114 23.38 -6.42 -13.05
C ASN A 114 23.15 -5.13 -13.84
N VAL A 115 22.73 -5.23 -15.10
CA VAL A 115 22.41 -4.06 -15.93
C VAL A 115 21.27 -3.22 -15.35
N TYR A 116 20.38 -3.85 -14.59
CA TYR A 116 19.30 -3.22 -13.84
C TYR A 116 19.37 -3.65 -12.36
N VAL A 117 18.86 -2.80 -11.46
CA VAL A 117 18.79 -3.05 -10.03
C VAL A 117 17.70 -4.07 -9.72
N HIS A 118 18.04 -5.05 -8.89
CA HIS A 118 17.09 -6.02 -8.36
C HIS A 118 16.43 -5.46 -7.10
N GLY A 119 15.24 -4.89 -7.22
CA GLY A 119 14.50 -4.40 -6.07
C GLY A 119 13.44 -3.34 -6.39
N GLU A 120 12.82 -2.83 -5.32
CA GLU A 120 11.81 -1.78 -5.43
C GLU A 120 12.40 -0.37 -5.57
N GLU A 121 13.61 -0.16 -5.06
CA GLU A 121 14.25 1.15 -5.01
C GLU A 121 15.57 1.14 -5.80
N PRO A 122 15.90 2.24 -6.49
CA PRO A 122 17.20 2.39 -7.12
C PRO A 122 18.34 2.49 -6.09
N THR A 123 19.58 2.30 -6.55
CA THR A 123 20.79 2.45 -5.72
C THR A 123 21.53 3.74 -6.08
N ASP A 124 22.47 4.15 -5.23
CA ASP A 124 23.33 5.32 -5.49
C ASP A 124 24.13 5.18 -6.81
N GLU A 125 24.36 3.95 -7.26
CA GLU A 125 25.18 3.62 -8.43
C GLU A 125 24.36 3.36 -9.70
N ASN A 126 23.10 2.94 -9.57
CA ASN A 126 22.26 2.58 -10.70
C ASN A 126 20.79 2.92 -10.41
N ILE A 127 20.23 3.81 -11.24
CA ILE A 127 18.84 4.23 -11.10
C ILE A 127 17.86 3.29 -11.83
N TRP A 128 18.33 2.39 -12.70
CA TRP A 128 17.46 1.65 -13.61
C TRP A 128 16.97 0.32 -13.01
N LEU A 129 15.66 0.10 -13.00
CA LEU A 129 15.00 -1.02 -12.31
C LEU A 129 14.68 -2.21 -13.23
N GLY A 130 14.62 -2.02 -14.55
CA GLY A 130 14.38 -3.09 -15.50
C GLY A 130 13.04 -3.83 -15.31
N ALA A 131 13.02 -5.13 -15.63
CA ALA A 131 11.85 -5.96 -15.48
C ALA A 131 11.48 -6.14 -14.00
N ALA A 132 10.25 -5.77 -13.63
CA ALA A 132 9.70 -6.09 -12.31
C ALA A 132 9.73 -7.61 -12.09
N ASP A 133 10.23 -8.10 -10.96
CA ASP A 133 10.05 -9.52 -10.60
C ASP A 133 8.59 -9.83 -10.22
N ASP A 134 8.27 -11.11 -9.98
CA ASP A 134 6.90 -11.50 -9.64
C ASP A 134 6.44 -11.01 -8.27
N ILE A 135 7.35 -10.70 -7.34
CA ILE A 135 7.00 -10.17 -6.02
C ILE A 135 6.53 -8.73 -6.19
N ILE A 136 7.33 -7.90 -6.88
CA ILE A 136 7.00 -6.51 -7.20
C ILE A 136 5.75 -6.46 -8.09
N MET A 137 5.68 -7.29 -9.13
CA MET A 137 4.52 -7.35 -10.02
C MET A 137 3.24 -7.69 -9.26
N ARG A 138 3.26 -8.66 -8.33
CA ARG A 138 2.08 -8.98 -7.52
C ARG A 138 1.76 -7.90 -6.51
N LYS A 139 2.77 -7.29 -5.89
CA LYS A 139 2.61 -6.23 -4.89
C LYS A 139 1.97 -4.99 -5.50
N ARG A 140 2.47 -4.55 -6.66
CA ARG A 140 2.04 -3.31 -7.33
C ARG A 140 0.91 -3.53 -8.31
N GLY A 141 0.86 -4.70 -8.96
CA GLY A 141 -0.17 -5.05 -9.94
C GLY A 141 -1.58 -5.15 -9.35
N VAL A 142 -1.72 -5.44 -8.05
CA VAL A 142 -3.03 -5.45 -7.37
C VAL A 142 -3.65 -4.05 -7.31
N GLU A 143 -2.82 -3.00 -7.24
CA GLU A 143 -3.27 -1.60 -7.17
C GLU A 143 -4.08 -1.20 -8.43
N PHE A 144 -3.80 -1.85 -9.57
CA PHE A 144 -4.52 -1.69 -10.83
C PHE A 144 -5.87 -2.40 -10.86
N VAL A 145 -6.11 -3.31 -9.92
CA VAL A 145 -7.32 -4.13 -9.85
C VAL A 145 -8.28 -3.59 -8.80
N ASP A 146 -7.75 -3.20 -7.64
CA ASP A 146 -8.53 -2.58 -6.56
C ASP A 146 -8.81 -1.09 -6.78
N GLY A 147 -8.16 -0.47 -7.78
CA GLY A 147 -8.38 0.92 -8.19
C GLY A 147 -7.59 1.96 -7.40
N THR A 148 -6.72 1.53 -6.47
CA THR A 148 -5.81 2.43 -5.73
C THR A 148 -4.75 3.07 -6.63
N ALA A 149 -4.43 2.45 -7.77
CA ALA A 149 -3.72 3.05 -8.89
C ALA A 149 -4.47 2.71 -10.20
N PRO A 150 -5.17 3.65 -10.85
CA PRO A 150 -6.01 3.32 -12.00
C PRO A 150 -5.22 2.79 -13.22
N GLY A 151 -3.93 3.10 -13.33
CA GLY A 151 -3.15 2.85 -14.53
C GLY A 151 -1.73 3.40 -14.46
N PHE A 152 -1.10 3.52 -15.62
CA PHE A 152 0.25 4.05 -15.73
C PHE A 152 0.46 4.92 -16.97
N ALA A 153 1.33 5.91 -16.87
CA ALA A 153 1.88 6.64 -17.99
C ALA A 153 3.23 6.02 -18.39
N ALA A 154 3.31 5.47 -19.60
CA ALA A 154 4.58 5.03 -20.19
C ALA A 154 5.26 6.23 -20.88
N ILE A 155 6.36 6.71 -20.32
CA ILE A 155 7.12 7.83 -20.86
C ILE A 155 8.20 7.30 -21.81
N LEU A 156 8.20 7.81 -23.04
CA LEU A 156 9.31 7.66 -23.97
C LEU A 156 9.96 9.03 -24.17
N GLY A 157 11.24 9.13 -23.81
CA GLY A 157 12.04 10.35 -23.99
C GLY A 157 12.12 11.23 -22.75
N ALA A 158 12.23 12.53 -22.98
CA ALA A 158 12.37 13.52 -21.92
C ALA A 158 11.76 14.87 -22.32
N PRO A 159 11.10 15.56 -21.37
CA PRO A 159 10.70 16.95 -21.54
C PRO A 159 11.92 17.88 -21.65
N PRO A 160 11.74 19.12 -22.15
CA PRO A 160 12.84 20.01 -22.49
C PRO A 160 13.72 20.43 -21.29
N ASP A 161 13.16 20.42 -20.08
CA ASP A 161 13.85 20.86 -18.87
C ASP A 161 13.36 20.09 -17.62
N THR A 162 14.17 20.16 -16.56
CA THR A 162 13.94 19.46 -15.30
C THR A 162 12.69 19.95 -14.55
N GLU A 163 12.36 21.24 -14.62
CA GLU A 163 11.17 21.78 -13.95
C GLU A 163 9.88 21.20 -14.57
N THR A 164 9.84 21.12 -15.90
CA THR A 164 8.76 20.49 -16.65
C THR A 164 8.67 18.99 -16.34
N ALA A 165 9.80 18.29 -16.22
CA ALA A 165 9.82 16.88 -15.80
C ALA A 165 9.16 16.66 -14.43
N VAL A 166 9.56 17.47 -13.43
CA VAL A 166 9.00 17.39 -12.07
C VAL A 166 7.50 17.68 -12.09
N LYS A 167 7.05 18.71 -12.82
CA LYS A 167 5.63 19.05 -12.93
C LYS A 167 4.80 17.90 -13.50
N ILE A 168 5.23 17.31 -14.63
CA ILE A 168 4.53 16.18 -15.25
C ILE A 168 4.51 14.97 -14.30
N ALA A 169 5.64 14.64 -13.67
CA ALA A 169 5.74 13.51 -12.74
C ALA A 169 4.81 13.67 -11.54
N ARG A 170 4.81 14.86 -10.91
CA ARG A 170 3.95 15.18 -9.76
C ARG A 170 2.47 15.17 -10.13
N GLU A 171 2.09 15.76 -11.26
CA GLU A 171 0.71 15.72 -11.72
C GLU A 171 0.24 14.28 -11.93
N LEU A 172 1.05 13.41 -12.54
CA LEU A 172 0.72 12.00 -12.70
C LEU A 172 0.58 11.26 -11.35
N GLN A 173 1.46 11.54 -10.38
CA GLN A 173 1.36 10.99 -9.02
C GLN A 173 0.08 11.43 -8.30
N GLU A 174 -0.32 12.71 -8.41
CA GLU A 174 -1.57 13.24 -7.84
C GLU A 174 -2.82 12.54 -8.41
N LYS A 175 -2.71 12.02 -9.64
CA LYS A 175 -3.77 11.20 -10.28
C LYS A 175 -3.66 9.72 -9.95
N ASN A 176 -2.79 9.36 -9.01
CA ASN A 176 -2.49 7.99 -8.58
C ASN A 176 -1.96 7.08 -9.69
N LEU A 177 -1.35 7.65 -10.74
CA LEU A 177 -0.80 6.88 -11.84
C LEU A 177 0.65 6.50 -11.57
N TYR A 178 1.01 5.28 -11.98
CA TYR A 178 2.42 4.93 -12.14
C TYR A 178 3.04 5.67 -13.32
N VAL A 179 4.32 6.02 -13.22
CA VAL A 179 5.07 6.68 -14.29
C VAL A 179 6.24 5.77 -14.65
N PHE A 180 6.16 5.13 -15.80
CA PHE A 180 7.15 4.17 -16.29
C PHE A 180 8.05 4.85 -17.31
N MET A 181 9.30 5.16 -16.92
CA MET A 181 10.19 6.02 -17.69
C MET A 181 11.22 5.22 -18.49
N CYS A 182 11.26 5.46 -19.81
CA CYS A 182 12.14 4.78 -20.75
C CYS A 182 12.72 5.76 -21.80
N SER A 183 13.79 5.34 -22.47
CA SER A 183 14.40 6.02 -23.62
C SER A 183 15.02 7.40 -23.31
N GLU A 184 15.67 7.97 -24.31
CA GLU A 184 16.28 9.30 -24.27
C GLU A 184 15.73 10.19 -25.40
N ASN A 185 15.80 11.49 -25.20
CA ASN A 185 15.59 12.49 -26.25
C ASN A 185 16.85 13.37 -26.32
N ASN A 186 17.63 13.24 -27.40
CA ASN A 186 18.91 13.95 -27.58
C ASN A 186 19.89 13.79 -26.40
N GLY A 187 20.02 12.58 -25.85
CA GLY A 187 20.90 12.29 -24.73
C GLY A 187 20.36 12.62 -23.34
N VAL A 188 19.13 13.16 -23.23
CA VAL A 188 18.48 13.51 -21.96
C VAL A 188 17.38 12.50 -21.64
N ARG A 189 17.26 12.10 -20.36
CA ARG A 189 16.24 11.18 -19.86
C ARG A 189 15.44 11.79 -18.73
N MET A 190 14.12 11.58 -18.73
CA MET A 190 13.25 12.10 -17.68
C MET A 190 13.63 11.59 -16.28
N ALA A 191 14.01 10.31 -16.17
CA ALA A 191 14.42 9.73 -14.89
C ALA A 191 15.65 10.44 -14.29
N GLU A 192 16.64 10.76 -15.11
CA GLU A 192 17.86 11.47 -14.68
C GLU A 192 17.52 12.90 -14.25
N GLN A 193 16.66 13.61 -15.00
CA GLN A 193 16.17 14.94 -14.61
C GLN A 193 15.48 14.93 -13.23
N LEU A 194 14.66 13.91 -12.94
CA LEU A 194 13.99 13.81 -11.64
C LEU A 194 14.98 13.58 -10.49
N VAL A 195 15.98 12.70 -10.70
CA VAL A 195 17.03 12.47 -9.70
C VAL A 195 17.86 13.74 -9.46
N GLU A 196 18.24 14.47 -10.51
CA GLU A 196 18.93 15.75 -10.41
C GLU A 196 18.13 16.82 -9.63
N ALA A 197 16.79 16.78 -9.74
CA ALA A 197 15.89 17.65 -8.99
C ALA A 197 15.69 17.24 -7.52
N GLY A 198 16.30 16.14 -7.07
CA GLY A 198 16.09 15.58 -5.73
C GLY A 198 14.73 14.90 -5.56
N VAL A 199 14.06 14.52 -6.65
CA VAL A 199 12.81 13.74 -6.59
C VAL A 199 13.15 12.26 -6.44
N GLN A 200 12.63 11.62 -5.39
CA GLN A 200 12.80 10.19 -5.19
C GLN A 200 12.05 9.39 -6.26
N VAL A 201 12.80 8.58 -7.01
CA VAL A 201 12.28 7.63 -8.00
C VAL A 201 12.35 6.20 -7.43
N GLY A 202 11.43 5.34 -7.85
CA GLY A 202 11.29 3.98 -7.33
C GLY A 202 9.86 3.44 -7.48
N TRP A 203 9.69 2.16 -7.14
CA TRP A 203 8.37 1.53 -7.10
C TRP A 203 7.48 2.08 -5.97
N THR A 204 8.08 2.49 -4.83
CA THR A 204 7.31 3.07 -3.71
C THR A 204 6.73 4.43 -4.06
N THR A 205 7.48 5.27 -4.77
CA THR A 205 7.01 6.58 -5.22
C THR A 205 6.21 6.52 -6.52
N ARG A 206 6.02 5.34 -7.12
CA ARG A 206 5.35 5.12 -8.42
C ARG A 206 6.05 5.79 -9.61
N LEU A 207 7.27 6.31 -9.44
CA LEU A 207 8.09 6.88 -10.51
C LEU A 207 9.19 5.87 -10.87
N VAL A 208 8.90 4.98 -11.82
CA VAL A 208 9.71 3.79 -12.10
C VAL A 208 10.61 4.00 -13.33
N PRO A 209 11.94 4.18 -13.13
CA PRO A 209 12.91 4.20 -14.23
C PRO A 209 13.18 2.78 -14.74
N PHE A 210 12.63 2.42 -15.90
CA PHE A 210 12.77 1.06 -16.43
C PHE A 210 14.08 0.83 -17.17
N GLY A 211 14.52 1.77 -18.01
CA GLY A 211 15.80 1.64 -18.66
C GLY A 211 16.13 2.82 -19.57
N PRO A 212 17.42 2.99 -19.90
CA PRO A 212 17.89 4.13 -20.68
C PRO A 212 17.54 4.03 -22.17
N ASP A 213 17.20 2.83 -22.66
CA ASP A 213 16.95 2.53 -24.07
C ASP A 213 15.45 2.41 -24.37
N THR A 214 15.08 2.62 -25.64
CA THR A 214 13.69 2.42 -26.09
C THR A 214 13.20 0.99 -25.88
N SER A 215 14.08 -0.01 -25.98
CA SER A 215 13.73 -1.42 -25.79
C SER A 215 13.21 -1.73 -24.38
N ALA A 216 13.56 -0.93 -23.37
CA ALA A 216 13.04 -1.07 -22.00
C ALA A 216 11.52 -0.82 -21.90
N THR A 217 10.89 -0.24 -22.93
CA THR A 217 9.42 -0.07 -23.01
C THR A 217 8.68 -1.39 -22.85
N VAL A 218 9.30 -2.51 -23.24
CA VAL A 218 8.72 -3.85 -23.07
C VAL A 218 8.48 -4.21 -21.61
N PHE A 219 9.18 -3.61 -20.65
CA PHE A 219 8.90 -3.83 -19.23
C PHE A 219 7.54 -3.26 -18.81
N SER A 220 7.13 -2.11 -19.38
CA SER A 220 5.79 -1.52 -19.16
C SER A 220 4.68 -2.43 -19.70
N ILE A 221 4.83 -2.88 -20.94
CA ILE A 221 3.82 -3.71 -21.62
C ILE A 221 3.80 -5.13 -21.04
N GLY A 222 4.97 -5.67 -20.69
CA GLY A 222 5.12 -6.94 -20.00
C GLY A 222 4.51 -6.91 -18.61
N PHE A 223 4.61 -5.79 -17.88
CA PHE A 223 3.92 -5.60 -16.60
C PHE A 223 2.39 -5.66 -16.79
N ALA A 224 1.83 -4.88 -17.71
CA ALA A 224 0.40 -4.87 -18.02
C ALA A 224 -0.11 -6.28 -18.43
N THR A 225 0.67 -6.98 -19.25
CA THR A 225 0.37 -8.35 -19.69
C THR A 225 0.35 -9.34 -18.52
N ARG A 226 1.28 -9.19 -17.56
CA ARG A 226 1.28 -10.00 -16.33
C ARG A 226 0.12 -9.70 -15.42
N VAL A 227 -0.31 -8.44 -15.30
CA VAL A 227 -1.51 -8.08 -14.52
C VAL A 227 -2.74 -8.83 -15.06
N ALA A 228 -2.91 -8.87 -16.39
CA ALA A 228 -4.01 -9.60 -17.03
C ALA A 228 -3.97 -11.13 -16.76
N MET A 229 -2.77 -11.74 -16.77
CA MET A 229 -2.63 -13.18 -16.49
C MET A 229 -2.78 -13.50 -15.00
N ALA A 230 -2.14 -12.72 -14.13
CA ALA A 230 -2.06 -12.97 -12.69
C ALA A 230 -3.40 -12.69 -11.98
N PHE A 231 -4.04 -11.57 -12.29
CA PHE A 231 -5.27 -11.12 -11.61
C PHE A 231 -6.53 -11.34 -12.46
N GLY A 232 -6.41 -11.22 -13.78
CA GLY A 232 -7.51 -11.55 -14.69
C GLY A 232 -7.72 -13.05 -14.89
N GLY A 233 -6.79 -13.89 -14.43
CA GLY A 233 -6.85 -15.35 -14.58
C GLY A 233 -6.85 -15.82 -16.03
N ILE A 234 -6.33 -15.00 -16.95
CA ILE A 234 -6.31 -15.27 -18.38
C ILE A 234 -5.12 -16.18 -18.70
N LYS A 235 -5.36 -17.25 -19.47
CA LYS A 235 -4.31 -18.20 -19.80
C LYS A 235 -3.34 -17.63 -20.84
N PRO A 236 -2.04 -17.95 -20.76
CA PRO A 236 -1.06 -17.62 -21.81
C PRO A 236 -1.51 -18.12 -23.18
N GLY A 237 -1.32 -17.31 -24.23
CA GLY A 237 -1.76 -17.58 -25.60
C GLY A 237 -3.20 -17.15 -25.91
N GLU A 238 -4.02 -16.80 -24.90
CA GLU A 238 -5.35 -16.23 -25.10
C GLU A 238 -5.26 -14.71 -25.41
N TYR A 239 -4.48 -14.34 -26.44
CA TYR A 239 -4.09 -12.95 -26.73
C TYR A 239 -5.28 -11.99 -26.75
N ARG A 240 -6.41 -12.37 -27.37
CA ARG A 240 -7.59 -11.51 -27.46
C ARG A 240 -8.12 -11.12 -26.08
N ARG A 241 -8.13 -12.05 -25.12
CA ARG A 241 -8.59 -11.76 -23.76
C ARG A 241 -7.60 -10.87 -23.01
N ILE A 242 -6.29 -11.09 -23.19
CA ILE A 242 -5.24 -10.24 -22.59
C ILE A 242 -5.35 -8.80 -23.09
N LEU A 243 -5.50 -8.60 -24.40
CA LEU A 243 -5.59 -7.25 -24.99
C LEU A 243 -6.88 -6.54 -24.54
N ILE A 244 -8.02 -7.23 -24.53
CA ILE A 244 -9.30 -6.67 -24.05
C ILE A 244 -9.22 -6.33 -22.55
N TYR A 245 -8.65 -7.22 -21.72
CA TYR A 245 -8.48 -6.95 -20.30
C TYR A 245 -7.67 -5.67 -20.07
N ASN A 246 -6.54 -5.51 -20.75
CA ASN A 246 -5.71 -4.33 -20.61
C ASN A 246 -6.43 -3.05 -21.09
N LYS A 247 -7.13 -3.13 -22.23
CA LYS A 247 -7.97 -2.03 -22.71
C LYS A 247 -9.02 -1.60 -21.70
N ASP A 248 -9.66 -2.54 -21.01
CA ASP A 248 -10.83 -2.24 -20.18
C ASP A 248 -10.48 -2.01 -18.70
N ARG A 249 -9.36 -2.55 -18.20
CA ARG A 249 -9.01 -2.55 -16.77
C ARG A 249 -7.73 -1.80 -16.42
N VAL A 250 -6.79 -1.67 -17.34
CA VAL A 250 -5.50 -1.00 -17.07
C VAL A 250 -5.50 0.35 -17.79
N PHE A 251 -5.74 1.46 -17.06
CA PHE A 251 -5.85 2.80 -17.66
C PHE A 251 -4.47 3.38 -18.03
N ALA A 252 -3.77 2.74 -18.96
CA ALA A 252 -2.46 3.15 -19.40
C ALA A 252 -2.47 3.93 -20.72
N PHE A 253 -1.50 4.83 -20.85
CA PHE A 253 -1.25 5.65 -22.05
C PHE A 253 0.24 5.94 -22.19
N VAL A 254 0.66 6.28 -23.41
CA VAL A 254 2.05 6.63 -23.74
C VAL A 254 2.18 8.15 -23.82
N LEU A 255 3.18 8.71 -23.14
CA LEU A 255 3.62 10.09 -23.34
C LEU A 255 4.95 10.07 -24.11
N ALA A 256 4.91 10.47 -25.38
CA ALA A 256 6.10 10.64 -26.20
C ALA A 256 6.59 12.08 -26.06
N LEU A 257 7.70 12.26 -25.33
CA LEU A 257 8.27 13.57 -24.99
C LEU A 257 9.55 13.79 -25.81
N GLY A 258 9.44 14.59 -26.86
CA GLY A 258 10.56 14.93 -27.75
C GLY A 258 10.43 14.41 -29.18
N PHE A 259 11.58 14.17 -29.82
CA PHE A 259 11.62 13.78 -31.23
C PHE A 259 11.22 12.32 -31.44
N VAL A 260 10.11 12.11 -32.16
CA VAL A 260 9.56 10.77 -32.41
C VAL A 260 10.25 10.10 -33.60
N THR A 261 11.11 9.13 -33.31
CA THR A 261 11.82 8.29 -34.29
C THR A 261 10.92 7.22 -34.92
N ASP A 262 11.35 6.59 -36.03
CA ASP A 262 10.65 5.45 -36.64
C ASP A 262 10.44 4.31 -35.62
N GLU A 263 11.42 4.07 -34.75
CA GLU A 263 11.42 3.10 -33.66
C GLU A 263 10.37 3.42 -32.59
N TRP A 264 10.19 4.70 -32.26
CA TRP A 264 9.11 5.14 -31.37
C TRP A 264 7.73 4.98 -32.01
N TYR A 265 7.59 5.26 -33.31
CA TYR A 265 6.34 4.96 -34.02
C TYR A 265 5.99 3.47 -33.98
N ALA A 266 6.98 2.59 -34.08
CA ALA A 266 6.78 1.15 -33.99
C ALA A 266 6.35 0.72 -32.58
N ASN A 267 6.97 1.27 -31.54
CA ASN A 267 6.58 1.07 -30.14
C ASN A 267 5.15 1.57 -29.85
N ALA A 268 4.81 2.78 -30.33
CA ALA A 268 3.46 3.34 -30.19
C ALA A 268 2.41 2.48 -30.90
N ALA A 269 2.72 1.97 -32.10
CA ALA A 269 1.84 1.02 -32.79
C ALA A 269 1.67 -0.29 -32.00
N GLY A 270 2.72 -0.74 -31.31
CA GLY A 270 2.64 -1.85 -30.35
C GLY A 270 1.67 -1.53 -29.21
N ALA A 271 1.82 -0.38 -28.55
CA ALA A 271 0.99 0.02 -27.41
C ALA A 271 -0.49 0.14 -27.76
N ILE A 272 -0.81 0.58 -29.00
CA ILE A 272 -2.19 0.62 -29.50
C ILE A 272 -2.85 -0.76 -29.47
N ASN A 273 -2.12 -1.87 -29.69
CA ASN A 273 -2.69 -3.22 -29.57
C ASN A 273 -3.27 -3.50 -28.18
N TRP A 274 -2.66 -2.95 -27.11
CA TRP A 274 -3.14 -3.06 -25.73
C TRP A 274 -4.26 -2.06 -25.40
N GLY A 275 -4.68 -1.24 -26.38
CA GLY A 275 -5.66 -0.18 -26.19
C GLY A 275 -5.08 1.08 -25.56
N PHE A 276 -3.74 1.22 -25.50
CA PHE A 276 -3.07 2.36 -24.89
C PHE A 276 -2.82 3.46 -25.93
N PRO A 277 -3.44 4.64 -25.78
CA PRO A 277 -3.25 5.74 -26.73
C PRO A 277 -1.88 6.39 -26.54
N THR A 278 -1.38 7.05 -27.58
CA THR A 278 -0.14 7.83 -27.53
C THR A 278 -0.43 9.33 -27.61
N ILE A 279 0.13 10.09 -26.68
CA ILE A 279 0.08 11.53 -26.62
C ILE A 279 1.50 12.06 -26.82
N ALA A 280 1.69 12.89 -27.84
CA ALA A 280 2.99 13.46 -28.17
C ALA A 280 2.99 14.98 -27.98
N ASP A 281 4.09 15.51 -27.45
CA ASP A 281 4.35 16.96 -27.41
C ASP A 281 4.75 17.51 -28.79
N SER A 282 5.41 16.69 -29.60
CA SER A 282 5.90 17.05 -30.93
C SER A 282 4.80 17.11 -32.00
N PRO A 283 4.99 17.91 -33.08
CA PRO A 283 4.02 18.11 -34.14
C PRO A 283 4.01 16.96 -35.15
N ILE A 284 3.78 15.74 -34.68
CA ILE A 284 3.60 14.55 -35.52
C ILE A 284 2.16 14.47 -36.06
N PRO A 285 1.87 13.67 -37.11
CA PRO A 285 0.50 13.42 -37.52
C PRO A 285 -0.36 12.77 -36.42
N GLN A 286 -1.68 12.70 -36.61
CA GLN A 286 -2.62 12.12 -35.64
C GLN A 286 -3.35 10.87 -36.18
N VAL A 287 -3.86 10.06 -35.26
CA VAL A 287 -4.75 8.93 -35.53
C VAL A 287 -5.95 9.03 -34.60
N LEU A 288 -6.92 9.84 -35.03
CA LEU A 288 -8.16 10.14 -34.30
C LEU A 288 -9.28 9.08 -34.36
N PRO A 289 -9.34 8.15 -35.34
CA PRO A 289 -10.35 7.09 -35.30
C PRO A 289 -10.31 6.31 -33.98
N THR A 290 -11.46 5.80 -33.54
CA THR A 290 -11.59 5.04 -32.29
C THR A 290 -11.71 3.53 -32.57
N GLY A 291 -11.78 2.71 -31.52
CA GLY A 291 -12.20 1.30 -31.61
C GLY A 291 -11.25 0.34 -30.92
N ILE A 292 -9.94 0.54 -31.09
CA ILE A 292 -8.92 -0.23 -30.34
C ILE A 292 -8.65 0.46 -29.00
N CYS A 293 -8.16 1.70 -29.01
CA CYS A 293 -8.25 2.59 -27.85
C CYS A 293 -9.70 3.00 -27.59
N THR A 294 -9.95 3.49 -26.37
CA THR A 294 -11.26 4.01 -25.94
C THR A 294 -11.73 5.16 -26.84
N TYR A 295 -10.86 6.17 -27.01
CA TYR A 295 -11.07 7.28 -27.91
C TYR A 295 -9.97 7.28 -28.99
N GLU A 296 -9.23 8.36 -29.16
CA GLU A 296 -8.19 8.51 -30.18
C GLU A 296 -6.99 7.59 -29.93
N HIS A 297 -6.35 7.08 -30.99
CA HIS A 297 -5.12 6.28 -30.86
C HIS A 297 -3.87 7.13 -30.71
N VAL A 298 -3.79 8.25 -31.44
CA VAL A 298 -2.64 9.17 -31.41
C VAL A 298 -3.10 10.61 -31.45
N VAL A 299 -2.76 11.37 -30.41
CA VAL A 299 -2.94 12.82 -30.29
C VAL A 299 -1.57 13.47 -30.18
N SER A 300 -1.35 14.60 -30.83
CA SER A 300 -0.03 15.21 -30.98
C SER A 300 -0.10 16.73 -30.86
N ASN A 301 1.07 17.38 -30.77
CA ASN A 301 1.20 18.82 -30.59
C ASN A 301 0.49 19.32 -29.33
N VAL A 302 0.57 18.55 -28.24
CA VAL A 302 -0.04 18.87 -26.95
C VAL A 302 0.97 19.59 -26.07
N PRO A 303 0.66 20.80 -25.56
CA PRO A 303 1.55 21.52 -24.65
C PRO A 303 1.83 20.72 -23.37
N HIS A 304 3.05 20.80 -22.82
CA HIS A 304 3.43 20.08 -21.60
C HIS A 304 2.55 20.41 -20.39
N THR A 305 2.01 21.63 -20.32
CA THR A 305 1.10 22.07 -19.25
C THR A 305 -0.27 21.40 -19.27
N GLU A 306 -0.65 20.78 -20.40
CA GLU A 306 -1.95 20.14 -20.60
C GLU A 306 -1.82 18.65 -20.94
N ILE A 307 -0.59 18.14 -21.08
CA ILE A 307 -0.33 16.83 -21.67
C ILE A 307 -0.89 15.69 -20.82
N VAL A 308 -0.80 15.80 -19.50
CA VAL A 308 -1.33 14.81 -18.55
C VAL A 308 -2.85 14.82 -18.57
N SER A 309 -3.45 16.01 -18.51
CA SER A 309 -4.89 16.19 -18.53
C SER A 309 -5.49 15.65 -19.84
N LYS A 310 -4.82 15.93 -20.97
CA LYS A 310 -5.23 15.43 -22.28
C LYS A 310 -5.09 13.91 -22.39
N ALA A 311 -4.02 13.34 -21.84
CA ALA A 311 -3.83 11.89 -21.87
C ALA A 311 -4.89 11.14 -21.06
N ILE A 312 -5.28 11.68 -19.90
CA ILE A 312 -6.37 11.17 -19.06
C ILE A 312 -7.71 11.19 -19.81
N GLU A 313 -8.01 12.31 -20.48
CA GLU A 313 -9.21 12.47 -21.30
C GLU A 313 -9.27 11.43 -22.41
N VAL A 314 -8.21 11.33 -23.22
CA VAL A 314 -8.12 10.42 -24.38
C VAL A 314 -8.14 8.95 -23.94
N ARG A 315 -7.58 8.63 -22.77
CA ARG A 315 -7.67 7.28 -22.21
C ARG A 315 -9.08 6.94 -21.68
N GLY A 316 -9.89 7.95 -21.39
CA GLY A 316 -11.20 7.82 -20.78
C GLY A 316 -11.15 7.55 -19.28
N LEU A 317 -10.07 7.96 -18.63
CA LEU A 317 -9.93 7.83 -17.19
C LEU A 317 -10.75 8.93 -16.49
N LYS A 318 -11.83 8.54 -15.82
CA LYS A 318 -12.61 9.45 -14.98
C LYS A 318 -11.93 9.61 -13.62
N VAL A 319 -10.96 10.51 -13.53
CA VAL A 319 -10.37 10.83 -12.23
C VAL A 319 -11.33 11.76 -11.47
N THR A 320 -12.00 11.25 -10.45
CA THR A 320 -12.60 12.09 -9.41
C THR A 320 -11.48 12.68 -8.57
N ILE A 321 -10.87 13.75 -9.07
CA ILE A 321 -9.89 14.53 -8.30
C ILE A 321 -10.71 15.44 -7.39
N THR A 322 -11.00 14.97 -6.18
CA THR A 322 -11.33 15.91 -5.13
C THR A 322 -10.02 16.60 -4.75
N LYS A 323 -9.84 17.83 -5.23
CA LYS A 323 -8.66 18.64 -4.87
C LYS A 323 -8.76 18.95 -3.38
N VAL A 324 -8.02 18.22 -2.56
CA VAL A 324 -7.85 18.53 -1.14
C VAL A 324 -7.00 19.81 -1.07
N PRO A 325 -7.47 20.89 -0.41
CA PRO A 325 -6.82 22.20 -0.51
C PRO A 325 -5.62 22.28 0.44
N VAL A 326 -4.56 21.53 0.16
CA VAL A 326 -3.32 21.55 0.94
C VAL A 326 -2.12 21.95 0.09
N PRO A 327 -1.07 22.54 0.69
CA PRO A 327 0.08 23.09 -0.04
C PRO A 327 1.15 22.04 -0.38
N VAL A 328 0.95 20.80 0.05
CA VAL A 328 1.82 19.66 -0.23
C VAL A 328 1.11 18.69 -1.18
N ALA A 329 1.87 17.83 -1.85
CA ALA A 329 1.27 16.75 -2.61
C ALA A 329 0.41 15.86 -1.70
N TYR A 330 -0.75 15.42 -2.21
CA TYR A 330 -1.73 14.70 -1.41
C TYR A 330 -2.25 13.47 -2.16
N GLY A 331 -2.17 12.31 -1.54
CA GLY A 331 -2.71 11.06 -2.06
C GLY A 331 -2.19 9.81 -1.33
N PRO A 332 -2.81 8.64 -1.55
CA PRO A 332 -2.42 7.38 -0.91
C PRO A 332 -0.96 6.96 -1.13
N ALA A 333 -0.31 7.43 -2.20
CA ALA A 333 1.09 7.12 -2.49
C ALA A 333 2.07 7.64 -1.42
N PHE A 334 1.67 8.66 -0.64
CA PHE A 334 2.49 9.22 0.45
C PHE A 334 2.24 8.51 1.79
N GLU A 335 1.26 7.60 1.85
CA GLU A 335 0.99 6.82 3.06
C GLU A 335 2.19 5.92 3.41
N GLY A 336 2.69 6.03 4.63
CA GLY A 336 3.84 5.25 5.11
C GLY A 336 5.19 5.96 5.02
N GLU A 337 5.24 7.19 4.49
CA GLU A 337 6.41 8.07 4.65
C GLU A 337 6.78 8.21 6.14
N ARG A 338 8.07 8.12 6.46
CA ARG A 338 8.56 8.24 7.83
C ARG A 338 9.27 9.56 8.03
N VAL A 339 8.74 10.41 8.92
CA VAL A 339 9.45 11.63 9.36
C VAL A 339 10.45 11.26 10.46
N ARG A 340 11.74 11.18 10.09
CA ARG A 340 12.85 10.90 11.03
C ARG A 340 13.28 12.17 11.75
N LYS A 341 14.00 12.03 12.87
CA LYS A 341 14.48 13.18 13.68
C LYS A 341 15.25 14.23 12.87
N GLY A 342 16.04 13.83 11.87
CA GLY A 342 16.81 14.75 11.04
C GLY A 342 15.97 15.66 10.15
N ASP A 343 14.74 15.26 9.81
CA ASP A 343 13.81 15.97 8.93
C ASP A 343 12.57 16.49 9.69
N LEU A 344 12.57 16.41 11.02
CA LEU A 344 11.43 16.79 11.85
C LEU A 344 11.35 18.31 12.03
N HIS A 345 10.20 18.92 11.74
CA HIS A 345 9.88 20.30 12.12
C HIS A 345 9.19 20.35 13.48
N VAL A 346 8.10 19.59 13.64
CA VAL A 346 7.33 19.51 14.90
C VAL A 346 6.78 18.11 15.14
N GLU A 347 6.70 17.73 16.41
CA GLU A 347 6.14 16.48 16.89
C GLU A 347 5.03 16.71 17.93
N PHE A 348 3.97 15.92 17.85
CA PHE A 348 2.86 15.92 18.80
C PHE A 348 2.65 14.50 19.32
N GLY A 349 2.35 14.36 20.61
CA GLY A 349 2.00 13.06 21.16
C GLY A 349 3.20 12.17 21.42
N GLY A 350 2.98 10.86 21.29
CA GLY A 350 3.93 9.84 21.73
C GLY A 350 4.25 10.02 23.22
N ASN A 351 5.54 9.98 23.56
CA ASN A 351 5.97 10.13 24.97
C ASN A 351 6.42 11.58 25.31
N ARG A 352 6.16 12.57 24.43
CA ARG A 352 6.66 13.95 24.61
C ARG A 352 5.57 14.92 25.06
N THR A 353 4.41 14.87 24.43
CA THR A 353 3.26 15.74 24.74
C THR A 353 1.96 14.95 24.74
N LEU A 354 0.88 15.54 25.24
CA LEU A 354 -0.45 14.96 25.14
C LEU A 354 -0.99 15.15 23.72
N ALA A 355 -1.47 14.09 23.10
CA ALA A 355 -2.14 14.18 21.82
C ALA A 355 -3.36 13.26 21.72
N LEU A 356 -4.46 13.77 21.16
CA LEU A 356 -5.63 12.97 20.88
C LEU A 356 -6.36 13.34 19.58
N GLU A 357 -7.20 12.42 19.12
CA GLU A 357 -8.17 12.63 18.05
C GLU A 357 -9.53 12.09 18.49
N LEU A 358 -10.60 12.86 18.29
CA LEU A 358 -11.95 12.51 18.70
C LEU A 358 -12.94 12.86 17.59
N CYS A 359 -13.70 11.88 17.10
CA CYS A 359 -14.86 12.12 16.23
C CYS A 359 -16.14 12.07 17.04
N ARG A 360 -17.06 13.03 16.83
CA ARG A 360 -18.32 13.13 17.56
C ARG A 360 -19.48 13.50 16.65
N MET A 361 -20.58 12.78 16.78
CA MET A 361 -21.85 13.12 16.16
C MET A 361 -22.49 14.30 16.91
N ARG A 362 -23.00 15.26 16.14
CA ARG A 362 -23.72 16.43 16.63
C ARG A 362 -25.04 16.59 15.91
N ARG A 363 -25.91 17.43 16.45
CA ARG A 363 -27.16 17.78 15.76
C ARG A 363 -26.86 18.66 14.55
N MET A 364 -27.71 18.60 13.53
CA MET A 364 -27.51 19.32 12.26
C MET A 364 -27.39 20.84 12.42
N ASP A 365 -28.00 21.40 13.47
CA ASP A 365 -27.96 22.82 13.84
C ASP A 365 -26.73 23.22 14.67
N GLU A 366 -26.00 22.25 15.22
CA GLU A 366 -24.78 22.47 16.02
C GLU A 366 -23.51 22.46 15.18
N VAL A 367 -23.56 21.92 13.95
CA VAL A 367 -22.40 21.81 13.05
C VAL A 367 -22.52 22.83 11.91
N GLN A 368 -21.46 23.62 11.75
CA GLN A 368 -21.25 24.45 10.58
C GLN A 368 -20.30 23.76 9.61
N ASP A 369 -20.85 23.30 8.47
CA ASP A 369 -20.04 22.60 7.47
C ASP A 369 -18.88 23.47 6.97
N GLY A 370 -17.69 22.87 6.87
CA GLY A 370 -16.47 23.54 6.42
C GLY A 370 -15.85 24.49 7.44
N ARG A 371 -16.40 24.62 8.65
CA ARG A 371 -15.77 25.40 9.71
C ARG A 371 -14.53 24.67 10.22
N ILE A 372 -13.39 25.34 10.10
CA ILE A 372 -12.10 24.87 10.60
C ILE A 372 -11.53 25.93 11.53
N GLU A 373 -11.26 25.54 12.77
CA GLU A 373 -10.79 26.45 13.82
C GLU A 373 -9.52 25.91 14.46
N LEU A 374 -8.52 26.78 14.66
CA LEU A 374 -7.30 26.51 15.41
C LEU A 374 -7.35 27.31 16.71
N VAL A 375 -7.39 26.62 17.84
CA VAL A 375 -7.43 27.18 19.19
C VAL A 375 -6.07 26.97 19.85
N GLY A 376 -5.26 28.02 19.82
CA GLY A 376 -3.89 28.03 20.33
C GLY A 376 -2.86 28.38 19.25
N PRO A 377 -1.56 28.26 19.56
CA PRO A 377 -0.49 28.57 18.60
C PRO A 377 -0.43 27.55 17.45
N ASP A 378 -0.02 28.01 16.26
CA ASP A 378 0.29 27.15 15.11
C ASP A 378 1.77 26.71 15.13
N ILE A 379 2.16 25.84 14.21
CA ILE A 379 3.47 25.16 14.18
C ILE A 379 4.67 26.06 13.84
N GLU A 380 4.43 27.31 13.51
CA GLU A 380 5.49 28.31 13.28
C GLU A 380 6.02 28.91 14.60
N THR A 381 5.35 28.68 15.73
CA THR A 381 5.79 29.19 17.03
C THR A 381 6.79 28.27 17.74
N VAL A 382 7.01 27.06 17.22
CA VAL A 382 7.95 26.10 17.79
C VAL A 382 9.26 26.10 17.01
N GLU A 383 10.38 25.96 17.72
CA GLU A 383 11.67 25.72 17.08
C GLU A 383 11.66 24.37 16.34
N GLU A 384 12.50 24.28 15.31
CA GLU A 384 12.66 23.05 14.51
C GLU A 384 13.03 21.84 15.40
N GLY A 385 12.29 20.74 15.25
CA GLY A 385 12.40 19.55 16.11
C GLY A 385 11.68 19.66 17.46
N GLY A 386 10.98 20.77 17.69
CA GLY A 386 10.15 21.04 18.85
C GLY A 386 8.98 20.08 19.01
N ALA A 387 8.28 20.18 20.14
CA ALA A 387 7.06 19.43 20.40
C ALA A 387 6.00 20.32 21.06
N MET A 388 4.73 20.02 20.78
CA MET A 388 3.59 20.73 21.36
C MET A 388 2.39 19.78 21.52
N PRO A 389 1.42 20.07 22.40
CA PRO A 389 0.24 19.22 22.56
C PRO A 389 -0.73 19.40 21.40
N LEU A 390 -1.59 18.40 21.17
CA LEU A 390 -2.55 18.41 20.06
C LEU A 390 -3.88 17.77 20.46
N ALA A 391 -5.00 18.37 20.10
CA ALA A 391 -6.25 17.64 20.04
C ALA A 391 -6.99 17.95 18.75
N ILE A 392 -7.38 16.90 18.02
CA ILE A 392 -8.18 17.00 16.79
C ILE A 392 -9.61 16.61 17.14
N LEU A 393 -10.52 17.59 17.19
CA LEU A 393 -11.94 17.35 17.36
C LEU A 393 -12.65 17.44 16.01
N VAL A 394 -13.25 16.34 15.57
CA VAL A 394 -14.06 16.27 14.35
C VAL A 394 -15.53 16.13 14.75
N GLU A 395 -16.32 17.14 14.42
CA GLU A 395 -17.77 17.16 14.66
C GLU A 395 -18.51 16.92 13.35
N VAL A 396 -19.31 15.86 13.31
CA VAL A 396 -20.03 15.43 12.10
C VAL A 396 -21.53 15.43 12.33
N ALA A 397 -22.29 15.75 11.28
CA ALA A 397 -23.74 15.61 11.27
C ALA A 397 -24.21 15.03 9.94
N GLY A 398 -25.20 14.15 9.98
CA GLY A 398 -25.76 13.52 8.79
C GLY A 398 -27.10 12.84 9.07
N ARG A 399 -28.00 12.79 8.09
CA ARG A 399 -29.31 12.13 8.25
C ARG A 399 -29.21 10.63 8.55
N LYS A 400 -28.15 9.99 8.06
CA LYS A 400 -27.87 8.57 8.29
C LYS A 400 -26.74 8.35 9.30
N MET A 401 -26.15 9.42 9.85
CA MET A 401 -25.10 9.33 10.85
C MET A 401 -25.67 8.77 12.16
N GLN A 402 -24.90 7.93 12.83
CA GLN A 402 -25.24 7.31 14.12
C GLN A 402 -24.00 7.35 15.03
N GLU A 403 -24.20 7.34 16.35
CA GLU A 403 -23.09 7.30 17.32
C GLU A 403 -22.19 6.07 17.12
N ASP A 404 -22.74 4.97 16.59
CA ASP A 404 -22.00 3.76 16.23
C ASP A 404 -21.00 3.97 15.07
N PHE A 405 -21.14 5.04 14.28
CA PHE A 405 -20.22 5.35 13.20
C PHE A 405 -19.06 6.26 13.63
N GLU A 406 -19.10 6.84 14.83
CA GLU A 406 -18.03 7.71 15.30
C GLU A 406 -16.65 7.04 15.33
N PRO A 407 -16.48 5.81 15.88
CA PRO A 407 -15.16 5.17 15.94
C PRO A 407 -14.61 4.82 14.54
N ILE A 408 -15.51 4.53 13.60
CA ILE A 408 -15.18 4.24 12.21
C ILE A 408 -14.57 5.47 11.55
N LEU A 409 -15.25 6.62 11.67
CA LEU A 409 -14.77 7.88 11.12
C LEU A 409 -13.48 8.34 11.82
N GLU A 410 -13.41 8.20 13.14
CA GLU A 410 -12.21 8.52 13.93
C GLU A 410 -10.98 7.78 13.42
N ARG A 411 -11.09 6.49 13.09
CA ARG A 411 -9.95 5.74 12.54
C ARG A 411 -9.45 6.28 11.20
N GLN A 412 -10.32 6.85 10.38
CA GLN A 412 -9.93 7.36 9.06
C GLN A 412 -9.04 8.59 9.14
N ILE A 413 -9.06 9.31 10.28
CA ILE A 413 -8.13 10.43 10.55
C ILE A 413 -6.68 9.99 10.31
N HIS A 414 -6.34 8.76 10.71
CA HIS A 414 -5.03 8.20 10.46
C HIS A 414 -4.66 8.13 8.98
N HIS A 415 -5.51 7.58 8.13
CA HIS A 415 -5.23 7.47 6.70
C HIS A 415 -5.22 8.84 6.03
N PHE A 416 -6.22 9.67 6.34
CA PHE A 416 -6.38 10.97 5.70
C PHE A 416 -5.22 11.91 5.96
N ILE A 417 -4.66 11.93 7.18
CA ILE A 417 -3.48 12.72 7.52
C ILE A 417 -2.22 12.16 6.84
N ASN A 418 -2.03 10.84 6.83
CA ASN A 418 -0.84 10.22 6.21
C ASN A 418 -0.81 10.34 4.67
N TYR A 419 -1.89 10.74 4.02
CA TYR A 419 -1.89 11.01 2.57
C TYR A 419 -1.23 12.34 2.22
N ALA A 420 -0.97 13.22 3.19
CA ALA A 420 -0.22 14.45 2.96
C ALA A 420 1.29 14.17 2.99
N GLN A 421 1.98 14.50 1.90
CA GLN A 421 3.42 14.34 1.80
C GLN A 421 4.15 15.06 2.94
N GLY A 422 5.11 14.36 3.57
CA GLY A 422 5.89 14.90 4.69
C GLY A 422 5.13 15.01 6.02
N VAL A 423 3.94 14.42 6.14
CA VAL A 423 3.17 14.33 7.39
C VAL A 423 3.01 12.87 7.77
N PHE A 424 3.33 12.55 9.03
CA PHE A 424 3.22 11.21 9.59
C PHE A 424 2.24 11.22 10.75
N HIS A 425 1.31 10.27 10.76
CA HIS A 425 0.39 10.05 11.87
C HIS A 425 0.39 8.56 12.27
N MET A 426 0.47 8.26 13.55
CA MET A 426 0.32 6.91 14.09
C MET A 426 -0.42 6.96 15.42
N GLY A 427 -1.02 5.84 15.83
CA GLY A 427 -1.85 5.77 17.03
C GLY A 427 -3.32 5.95 16.67
N GLN A 428 -4.10 6.28 17.69
CA GLN A 428 -5.55 6.47 17.66
C GLN A 428 -5.97 7.11 18.99
N ARG A 429 -7.23 7.57 19.10
CA ARG A 429 -7.83 8.02 20.37
C ARG A 429 -6.91 9.01 21.10
N ASP A 430 -6.47 8.72 22.32
CA ASP A 430 -5.60 9.54 23.17
C ASP A 430 -4.11 9.11 23.17
N ILE A 431 -3.71 8.25 22.23
CA ILE A 431 -2.33 7.77 22.07
C ILE A 431 -1.77 8.15 20.70
N VAL A 432 -2.25 9.27 20.15
CA VAL A 432 -1.83 9.81 18.87
C VAL A 432 -0.35 10.19 18.91
N TRP A 433 0.33 9.99 17.79
CA TRP A 433 1.68 10.45 17.54
C TRP A 433 1.78 10.98 16.12
N LEU A 434 1.94 12.30 16.01
CA LEU A 434 1.95 13.03 14.73
C LEU A 434 3.29 13.75 14.56
N ARG A 435 3.84 13.74 13.34
CA ARG A 435 5.05 14.46 12.96
C ARG A 435 4.85 15.19 11.64
N ILE A 436 5.40 16.38 11.54
CA ILE A 436 5.43 17.18 10.31
C ILE A 436 6.89 17.43 9.94
N SER A 437 7.25 17.20 8.67
CA SER A 437 8.61 17.39 8.18
C SER A 437 8.94 18.87 7.91
N LYS A 438 10.24 19.18 7.84
CA LYS A 438 10.74 20.49 7.41
C LYS A 438 10.30 20.80 5.97
N GLY A 439 10.31 19.78 5.11
CA GLY A 439 9.85 19.90 3.72
C GLY A 439 8.37 20.28 3.60
N ALA A 440 7.49 19.70 4.42
CA ALA A 440 6.07 20.05 4.45
C ALA A 440 5.86 21.46 5.01
N PHE A 441 6.52 21.80 6.12
CA PHE A 441 6.44 23.15 6.69
C PHE A 441 6.93 24.23 5.73
N GLY A 442 8.05 23.99 5.03
CA GLY A 442 8.63 24.90 4.05
C GLY A 442 7.76 25.12 2.81
N GLN A 443 6.94 24.13 2.43
CA GLN A 443 5.91 24.28 1.38
C GLN A 443 4.68 25.05 1.86
N GLY A 444 4.58 25.38 3.15
CA GLY A 444 3.47 26.14 3.73
C GLY A 444 2.45 25.31 4.49
N PHE A 445 2.71 24.02 4.75
CA PHE A 445 1.82 23.20 5.58
C PHE A 445 1.69 23.81 6.99
N ARG A 446 0.49 23.73 7.56
CA ARG A 446 0.03 24.35 8.82
C ARG A 446 -1.09 23.50 9.41
N LEU A 447 -1.39 23.65 10.71
CA LEU A 447 -2.40 22.79 11.35
C LEU A 447 -3.79 22.92 10.73
N ARG A 448 -4.19 24.12 10.28
CA ARG A 448 -5.46 24.31 9.57
C ARG A 448 -5.66 23.34 8.40
N HIS A 449 -4.59 22.98 7.69
CA HIS A 449 -4.63 22.04 6.57
C HIS A 449 -5.05 20.62 6.99
N ILE A 450 -4.82 20.22 8.24
CA ILE A 450 -5.37 18.97 8.79
C ILE A 450 -6.90 19.03 8.77
N GLY A 451 -7.50 20.15 9.19
CA GLY A 451 -8.95 20.33 9.12
C GLY A 451 -9.48 20.31 7.70
N GLU A 452 -8.74 20.88 6.75
CA GLU A 452 -9.11 20.90 5.33
C GLU A 452 -9.04 19.52 4.68
N ILE A 453 -8.02 18.72 5.05
CA ILE A 453 -7.91 17.30 4.70
C ILE A 453 -9.13 16.54 5.20
N LEU A 454 -9.42 16.65 6.50
CA LEU A 454 -10.49 15.88 7.13
C LEU A 454 -11.85 16.26 6.55
N HIS A 455 -12.15 17.55 6.39
CA HIS A 455 -13.38 18.02 5.75
C HIS A 455 -13.55 17.43 4.34
N ALA A 456 -12.54 17.56 3.48
CA ALA A 456 -12.62 17.08 2.09
C ALA A 456 -12.77 15.56 2.00
N ARG A 457 -12.00 14.80 2.79
CA ARG A 457 -11.99 13.34 2.75
C ARG A 457 -13.21 12.70 3.39
N PHE A 458 -13.70 13.24 4.50
CA PHE A 458 -14.95 12.76 5.09
C PHE A 458 -16.13 12.91 4.13
N HIS A 459 -16.26 14.06 3.46
CA HIS A 459 -17.29 14.24 2.43
C HIS A 459 -17.12 13.30 1.25
N GLN A 460 -15.89 13.10 0.79
CA GLN A 460 -15.60 12.23 -0.35
C GLN A 460 -15.95 10.76 -0.06
N ASP A 461 -15.46 10.23 1.05
CA ASP A 461 -15.49 8.80 1.33
C ASP A 461 -16.78 8.38 2.07
N PHE A 462 -17.42 9.32 2.78
CA PHE A 462 -18.56 9.05 3.65
C PHE A 462 -19.76 9.97 3.40
N GLY A 463 -19.78 10.72 2.30
CA GLY A 463 -20.91 11.62 1.95
C GLY A 463 -22.26 10.91 1.75
N ASN A 464 -22.28 9.57 1.75
CA ASN A 464 -23.51 8.78 1.80
C ASN A 464 -24.14 8.73 3.21
N ILE A 465 -23.37 8.99 4.27
CA ILE A 465 -23.80 8.97 5.67
C ILE A 465 -23.70 10.33 6.37
N LEU A 466 -22.77 11.20 5.97
CA LEU A 466 -22.56 12.52 6.56
C LEU A 466 -22.94 13.65 5.59
N ASP A 467 -23.51 14.73 6.14
CA ASP A 467 -23.93 15.93 5.41
C ASP A 467 -23.06 17.15 5.77
N LYS A 468 -22.46 17.18 6.97
CA LYS A 468 -21.65 18.30 7.47
C LYS A 468 -20.45 17.82 8.29
N VAL A 469 -19.33 18.50 8.14
CA VAL A 469 -18.11 18.28 8.93
C VAL A 469 -17.54 19.63 9.41
N GLN A 470 -17.25 19.71 10.71
CA GLN A 470 -16.54 20.80 11.37
C GLN A 470 -15.31 20.23 12.07
N VAL A 471 -14.18 20.92 12.00
CA VAL A 471 -12.93 20.49 12.64
C VAL A 471 -12.38 21.59 13.52
N THR A 472 -12.08 21.25 14.77
CA THR A 472 -11.42 22.15 15.71
C THR A 472 -10.12 21.52 16.19
N ILE A 473 -9.01 22.25 16.04
CA ILE A 473 -7.68 21.80 16.43
C ILE A 473 -7.25 22.62 17.65
N PHE A 474 -6.89 21.93 18.73
CA PHE A 474 -6.41 22.56 19.96
C PHE A 474 -4.91 22.32 20.12
N THR A 475 -4.18 23.37 20.47
CA THR A 475 -2.73 23.32 20.74
C THR A 475 -2.34 23.97 22.07
N ASN A 476 -3.29 24.59 22.76
CA ASN A 476 -3.08 25.02 24.15
C ASN A 476 -3.12 23.81 25.08
N GLU A 477 -2.19 23.74 26.02
CA GLU A 477 -2.09 22.60 26.94
C GLU A 477 -3.35 22.40 27.80
N GLU A 478 -3.94 23.48 28.32
CA GLU A 478 -5.15 23.41 29.14
C GLU A 478 -6.36 22.88 28.36
N ASP A 479 -6.55 23.34 27.13
CA ASP A 479 -7.63 22.88 26.25
C ASP A 479 -7.46 21.41 25.87
N VAL A 480 -6.23 21.01 25.54
CA VAL A 480 -5.90 19.62 25.18
C VAL A 480 -6.11 18.69 26.38
N ARG A 481 -5.71 19.07 27.59
CA ARG A 481 -5.97 18.30 28.81
C ARG A 481 -7.46 18.16 29.12
N ARG A 482 -8.22 19.26 29.02
CA ARG A 482 -9.68 19.23 29.23
C ARG A 482 -10.37 18.28 28.24
N LEU A 483 -10.01 18.36 26.96
CA LEU A 483 -10.61 17.52 25.93
C LEU A 483 -10.16 16.05 26.05
N HIS A 484 -8.91 15.81 26.46
CA HIS A 484 -8.42 14.47 26.76
C HIS A 484 -9.26 13.78 27.84
N ASP A 485 -9.58 14.48 28.93
CA ASP A 485 -10.40 13.92 30.00
C ASP A 485 -11.82 13.62 29.51
N GLU A 486 -12.44 14.51 28.74
CA GLU A 486 -13.75 14.27 28.11
C GLU A 486 -13.71 13.06 27.15
N ALA A 487 -12.70 12.98 26.29
CA ALA A 487 -12.54 11.93 25.30
C ALA A 487 -12.39 10.55 25.95
N ARG A 488 -11.66 10.45 27.07
CA ARG A 488 -11.54 9.19 27.82
C ARG A 488 -12.87 8.65 28.31
N HIS A 489 -13.78 9.50 28.76
CA HIS A 489 -15.12 9.06 29.17
C HIS A 489 -15.91 8.51 27.97
N ILE A 490 -15.78 9.15 26.80
CA ILE A 490 -16.41 8.69 25.56
C ILE A 490 -15.83 7.33 25.12
N TYR A 491 -14.51 7.18 25.14
CA TYR A 491 -13.84 5.91 24.79
C TYR A 491 -14.26 4.79 25.74
N GLN A 492 -14.34 5.06 27.04
CA GLN A 492 -14.82 4.09 28.03
C GLN A 492 -16.27 3.68 27.75
N ALA A 493 -17.15 4.61 27.41
CA ALA A 493 -18.53 4.32 27.06
C ALA A 493 -18.62 3.47 25.77
N ARG A 494 -17.81 3.79 24.75
CA ARG A 494 -17.71 3.01 23.50
C ARG A 494 -17.27 1.58 23.78
N ASP A 495 -16.24 1.40 24.60
CA ASP A 495 -15.72 0.08 24.98
C ASP A 495 -16.74 -0.71 25.81
N ALA A 496 -17.53 -0.05 26.65
CA ALA A 496 -18.57 -0.68 27.46
C ALA A 496 -19.74 -1.24 26.62
N ARG A 497 -19.99 -0.72 25.41
CA ARG A 497 -21.01 -1.27 24.50
C ARG A 497 -20.68 -2.67 24.00
N MET A 498 -19.40 -3.04 23.99
CA MET A 498 -18.94 -4.40 23.69
C MET A 498 -19.04 -5.34 24.89
N GLU A 499 -19.19 -4.81 26.11
CA GLU A 499 -19.20 -5.61 27.33
C GLU A 499 -20.46 -6.48 27.39
N GLY A 500 -20.28 -7.80 27.23
CA GLY A 500 -21.35 -8.79 27.33
C GLY A 500 -21.67 -9.51 26.02
N LEU A 501 -21.24 -9.00 24.86
CA LEU A 501 -21.33 -9.72 23.60
C LEU A 501 -20.20 -10.74 23.52
N LYS A 502 -20.54 -12.02 23.45
CA LYS A 502 -19.58 -13.13 23.37
C LYS A 502 -19.35 -13.58 21.95
N ASP A 503 -18.23 -14.26 21.71
CA ASP A 503 -17.95 -14.86 20.42
C ASP A 503 -19.00 -15.92 20.05
N GLU A 504 -19.62 -16.56 21.03
CA GLU A 504 -20.72 -17.51 20.81
C GLU A 504 -22.09 -16.87 20.50
N ASP A 505 -22.24 -15.55 20.67
CA ASP A 505 -23.51 -14.85 20.43
C ASP A 505 -23.66 -14.39 18.96
N VAL A 506 -22.63 -14.59 18.13
CA VAL A 506 -22.58 -14.15 16.73
C VAL A 506 -22.24 -15.31 15.80
N ASP A 507 -22.75 -15.27 14.57
CA ASP A 507 -22.53 -16.28 13.52
C ASP A 507 -21.47 -15.85 12.47
N VAL A 508 -20.99 -14.62 12.58
CA VAL A 508 -20.05 -14.00 11.65
C VAL A 508 -19.01 -13.18 12.40
N PHE A 509 -17.75 -13.30 11.98
CA PHE A 509 -16.68 -12.37 12.38
C PHE A 509 -16.44 -11.37 11.26
N TYR A 510 -15.62 -10.34 11.50
CA TYR A 510 -15.27 -9.39 10.46
C TYR A 510 -13.78 -9.31 10.29
N SER A 511 -13.31 -9.26 9.05
CA SER A 511 -11.91 -8.99 8.77
C SER A 511 -11.63 -7.48 8.81
N CYS A 512 -10.36 -7.13 8.89
CA CYS A 512 -9.86 -5.80 8.61
C CYS A 512 -8.52 -5.93 7.89
N VAL A 513 -8.45 -5.42 6.65
CA VAL A 513 -7.21 -5.40 5.84
C VAL A 513 -6.64 -3.99 5.67
N LEU A 514 -7.10 -3.00 6.44
CA LEU A 514 -6.61 -1.60 6.37
C LEU A 514 -5.09 -1.50 6.47
N CYS A 515 -4.48 -2.26 7.38
CA CYS A 515 -3.04 -2.20 7.60
C CYS A 515 -2.21 -2.91 6.52
N GLN A 516 -2.82 -3.47 5.46
CA GLN A 516 -2.07 -4.06 4.35
C GLN A 516 -1.30 -3.04 3.51
N SER A 517 -1.58 -1.74 3.66
CA SER A 517 -0.78 -0.66 3.07
C SER A 517 0.70 -0.73 3.48
N PHE A 518 0.99 -1.16 4.72
CA PHE A 518 2.36 -1.31 5.23
C PHE A 518 2.71 -2.72 5.75
N ALA A 519 1.72 -3.60 5.95
CA ALA A 519 1.92 -5.00 6.34
C ALA A 519 1.14 -5.93 5.39
N PRO A 520 1.65 -6.19 4.16
CA PRO A 520 0.85 -6.76 3.06
C PRO A 520 0.25 -8.15 3.30
N THR A 521 0.85 -8.94 4.20
CA THR A 521 0.39 -10.30 4.55
C THR A 521 -0.49 -10.33 5.79
N HIS A 522 -0.65 -9.19 6.48
CA HIS A 522 -1.43 -9.11 7.71
C HIS A 522 -2.94 -9.11 7.41
N VAL A 523 -3.69 -9.85 8.23
CA VAL A 523 -5.16 -9.88 8.21
C VAL A 523 -5.65 -9.95 9.65
N CYS A 524 -6.25 -8.88 10.14
CA CYS A 524 -7.01 -8.95 11.39
C CYS A 524 -8.35 -9.63 11.10
N VAL A 525 -8.73 -10.60 11.93
CA VAL A 525 -10.13 -11.06 12.03
C VAL A 525 -10.58 -10.75 13.45
N ILE A 526 -11.69 -10.03 13.53
CA ILE A 526 -12.21 -9.36 14.72
C ILE A 526 -13.46 -10.10 15.17
N SER A 527 -13.49 -10.49 16.44
CA SER A 527 -14.64 -11.09 17.12
C SER A 527 -15.09 -10.19 18.29
N PRO A 528 -16.30 -10.39 18.83
CA PRO A 528 -16.76 -9.63 20.00
C PRO A 528 -15.77 -9.59 21.17
N GLU A 529 -15.13 -10.71 21.49
CA GLU A 529 -14.18 -10.87 22.59
C GLU A 529 -12.72 -10.74 22.16
N ARG A 530 -12.45 -10.44 20.88
CA ARG A 530 -11.11 -10.15 20.33
C ARG A 530 -11.16 -8.96 19.37
N PRO A 531 -11.04 -7.72 19.88
CA PRO A 531 -11.01 -6.53 19.05
C PRO A 531 -9.77 -6.51 18.14
N GLY A 532 -9.80 -5.67 17.11
CA GLY A 532 -8.64 -5.42 16.27
C GLY A 532 -7.46 -4.96 17.11
N LEU A 533 -6.26 -5.47 16.80
CA LEU A 533 -5.07 -5.26 17.63
C LEU A 533 -4.68 -3.78 17.81
N CYS A 534 -5.17 -2.91 16.93
CA CYS A 534 -4.99 -1.47 17.07
C CYS A 534 -5.69 -0.91 18.30
N GLY A 535 -6.82 -1.48 18.73
CA GLY A 535 -7.68 -0.98 19.81
C GLY A 535 -8.85 -0.08 19.36
N ALA A 536 -8.81 0.44 18.12
CA ALA A 536 -9.86 1.33 17.60
C ALA A 536 -11.02 0.61 16.91
N TYR A 537 -10.84 -0.65 16.50
CA TYR A 537 -11.87 -1.41 15.79
C TYR A 537 -12.38 -2.56 16.66
N THR A 538 -13.64 -2.46 17.05
CA THR A 538 -14.42 -3.55 17.65
C THR A 538 -15.15 -4.34 16.56
N TRP A 539 -15.81 -5.43 16.95
CA TRP A 539 -16.65 -6.19 16.04
C TRP A 539 -17.84 -5.37 15.50
N LEU A 540 -18.45 -4.52 16.34
CA LEU A 540 -19.52 -3.61 15.92
C LEU A 540 -19.03 -2.58 14.90
N ASP A 541 -17.84 -2.01 15.12
CA ASP A 541 -17.26 -1.04 14.18
C ASP A 541 -16.98 -1.68 12.81
N ALA A 542 -16.43 -2.90 12.80
CA ALA A 542 -16.16 -3.62 11.57
C ALA A 542 -17.44 -3.99 10.81
N LYS A 543 -18.50 -4.37 11.53
CA LYS A 543 -19.83 -4.61 10.98
C LYS A 543 -20.42 -3.34 10.35
N ALA A 544 -20.44 -2.25 11.11
CA ALA A 544 -20.98 -0.98 10.64
C ALA A 544 -20.18 -0.43 9.45
N MET A 545 -18.86 -0.60 9.42
CA MET A 545 -18.05 -0.18 8.26
C MET A 545 -18.40 -0.96 6.99
N TYR A 546 -18.65 -2.26 7.10
CA TYR A 546 -19.13 -3.06 5.97
C TYR A 546 -20.51 -2.60 5.47
N GLU A 547 -21.41 -2.20 6.37
CA GLU A 547 -22.72 -1.64 5.99
C GLU A 547 -22.59 -0.31 5.24
N VAL A 548 -21.61 0.51 5.61
CA VAL A 548 -21.31 1.80 4.95
C VAL A 548 -20.60 1.61 3.61
N ASN A 549 -19.63 0.69 3.55
CA ASN A 549 -18.84 0.40 2.36
C ASN A 549 -18.62 -1.12 2.20
N PRO A 550 -19.50 -1.83 1.47
CA PRO A 550 -19.39 -3.27 1.27
C PRO A 550 -18.15 -3.72 0.48
N GLU A 551 -17.55 -2.84 -0.32
CA GLU A 551 -16.31 -3.09 -1.06
C GLU A 551 -15.07 -2.69 -0.24
N GLY A 552 -15.27 -2.23 0.99
CA GLY A 552 -14.24 -1.73 1.88
C GLY A 552 -13.35 -2.82 2.51
N PRO A 553 -12.44 -2.40 3.40
CA PRO A 553 -11.44 -3.27 4.01
C PRO A 553 -12.01 -4.21 5.08
N ASN A 554 -13.27 -4.02 5.48
CA ASN A 554 -13.95 -4.86 6.44
C ASN A 554 -14.91 -5.78 5.71
N GLN A 555 -14.67 -7.09 5.78
CA GLN A 555 -15.47 -8.09 5.08
C GLN A 555 -16.02 -9.11 6.09
N PRO A 556 -17.28 -9.56 5.95
CA PRO A 556 -17.83 -10.61 6.79
C PRO A 556 -17.06 -11.92 6.56
N VAL A 557 -16.67 -12.57 7.65
CA VAL A 557 -15.97 -13.85 7.68
C VAL A 557 -16.87 -14.86 8.35
N GLN A 558 -17.46 -15.72 7.52
CA GLN A 558 -18.20 -16.88 8.00
C GLN A 558 -17.19 -17.89 8.56
N TYR A 559 -17.15 -18.07 9.88
CA TYR A 559 -16.11 -18.89 10.49
C TYR A 559 -16.33 -20.39 10.21
N GLY A 560 -17.57 -20.84 10.00
CA GLY A 560 -17.87 -22.20 9.55
C GLY A 560 -17.51 -23.28 10.58
N GLU A 561 -16.88 -24.38 10.15
CA GLU A 561 -16.51 -25.50 11.02
C GLU A 561 -15.46 -25.10 12.06
N CYS A 562 -15.76 -25.34 13.35
CA CYS A 562 -14.82 -25.15 14.45
C CYS A 562 -13.83 -26.33 14.50
N ILE A 563 -12.56 -26.05 14.22
CA ILE A 563 -11.46 -27.02 14.24
C ILE A 563 -10.96 -27.24 15.67
N ASP A 564 -10.77 -26.14 16.41
CA ASP A 564 -10.36 -26.17 17.82
C ASP A 564 -11.07 -25.05 18.58
N LYS A 565 -11.98 -25.44 19.49
CA LYS A 565 -12.77 -24.49 20.28
C LYS A 565 -11.95 -23.78 21.34
N LEU A 566 -10.93 -24.43 21.90
CA LEU A 566 -10.13 -23.89 22.99
C LEU A 566 -9.14 -22.86 22.46
N LYS A 567 -8.49 -23.16 21.33
CA LYS A 567 -7.56 -22.25 20.65
C LYS A 567 -8.26 -21.22 19.76
N GLY A 568 -9.54 -21.43 19.45
CA GLY A 568 -10.31 -20.57 18.55
C GLY A 568 -9.79 -20.66 17.12
N ARG A 569 -9.90 -21.85 16.53
CA ARG A 569 -9.53 -22.10 15.14
C ARG A 569 -10.74 -22.58 14.36
N TRP A 570 -11.01 -21.92 13.25
CA TRP A 570 -12.15 -22.22 12.40
C TRP A 570 -11.74 -22.29 10.94
N LYS A 571 -12.34 -23.22 10.20
CA LYS A 571 -11.98 -23.47 8.80
C LYS A 571 -12.25 -22.28 7.89
N GLY A 572 -13.39 -21.61 8.06
CA GLY A 572 -13.75 -20.45 7.23
C GLY A 572 -12.88 -19.23 7.51
N VAL A 573 -12.40 -19.08 8.75
CA VAL A 573 -11.39 -18.08 9.11
C VAL A 573 -10.05 -18.39 8.44
N ASP A 574 -9.57 -19.63 8.53
CA ASP A 574 -8.32 -20.07 7.89
C ASP A 574 -8.37 -19.85 6.36
N GLU A 575 -9.47 -20.23 5.71
CA GLU A 575 -9.69 -20.02 4.27
C GLU A 575 -9.68 -18.54 3.89
N PHE A 576 -10.35 -17.69 4.68
CA PHE A 576 -10.35 -16.25 4.46
C PHE A 576 -8.95 -15.65 4.62
N VAL A 577 -8.27 -15.97 5.74
CA VAL A 577 -6.93 -15.47 6.05
C VAL A 577 -5.93 -15.90 4.98
N LYS A 578 -5.98 -17.16 4.54
CA LYS A 578 -5.12 -17.66 3.46
C LYS A 578 -5.32 -16.90 2.16
N LYS A 579 -6.57 -16.61 1.80
CA LYS A 579 -6.87 -15.81 0.61
C LYS A 579 -6.38 -14.37 0.76
N ALA A 580 -6.76 -13.70 1.86
CA ALA A 580 -6.48 -12.28 2.09
C ALA A 580 -5.00 -11.99 2.36
N SER A 581 -4.25 -12.95 2.90
CA SER A 581 -2.78 -12.87 3.09
C SER A 581 -1.99 -13.31 1.85
N ARG A 582 -2.66 -13.59 0.71
CA ARG A 582 -2.04 -14.04 -0.54
C ARG A 582 -1.29 -15.38 -0.39
N GLY A 583 -1.78 -16.24 0.48
CA GLY A 583 -1.20 -17.55 0.77
C GLY A 583 -0.05 -17.54 1.77
N ALA A 584 0.32 -16.38 2.32
CA ALA A 584 1.42 -16.27 3.27
C ALA A 584 1.08 -16.89 4.64
N ILE A 585 -0.19 -16.84 5.04
CA ILE A 585 -0.68 -17.34 6.33
C ILE A 585 -1.78 -18.35 6.06
N ASP A 586 -1.55 -19.63 6.37
CA ASP A 586 -2.55 -20.69 6.16
C ASP A 586 -3.79 -20.55 7.05
N GLY A 587 -3.63 -19.90 8.21
CA GLY A 587 -4.62 -19.80 9.26
C GLY A 587 -3.94 -19.43 10.58
N TYR A 588 -4.73 -19.15 11.62
CA TYR A 588 -4.19 -18.89 12.96
C TYR A 588 -5.19 -19.20 14.07
N ASN A 589 -4.65 -19.41 15.28
CA ASN A 589 -5.44 -19.59 16.48
C ASN A 589 -5.76 -18.22 17.10
N PHE A 590 -7.01 -18.00 17.49
CA PHE A 590 -7.42 -16.72 18.07
C PHE A 590 -6.91 -16.51 19.49
N TYR A 591 -6.88 -17.58 20.26
CA TYR A 591 -6.69 -17.54 21.69
C TYR A 591 -5.39 -18.24 22.12
N SER A 592 -4.41 -18.35 21.22
CA SER A 592 -3.08 -18.89 21.53
C SER A 592 -1.99 -17.92 21.05
N VAL A 593 -0.97 -17.75 21.89
CA VAL A 593 0.30 -17.08 21.58
C VAL A 593 1.36 -18.09 21.15
N VAL A 594 1.29 -19.35 21.58
CA VAL A 594 2.31 -20.38 21.26
C VAL A 594 2.06 -21.12 19.96
N ASP A 595 0.80 -21.41 19.62
CA ASP A 595 0.46 -22.16 18.42
C ASP A 595 -0.12 -21.22 17.37
N SER A 596 0.62 -21.00 16.29
CA SER A 596 0.18 -20.27 15.09
C SER A 596 -0.63 -19.00 15.43
N PRO A 597 -0.07 -18.03 16.19
CA PRO A 597 -0.79 -16.84 16.61
C PRO A 597 -1.17 -15.95 15.42
N MET A 598 -2.17 -15.09 15.61
CA MET A 598 -2.48 -14.04 14.64
C MET A 598 -1.25 -13.16 14.38
N THR A 599 -1.04 -12.78 13.12
CA THR A 599 0.05 -11.88 12.73
C THR A 599 -0.14 -10.48 13.31
N THR A 600 0.95 -9.71 13.42
CA THR A 600 0.89 -8.30 13.89
C THR A 600 1.31 -7.35 12.78
N CYS A 601 0.52 -6.30 12.51
CA CYS A 601 0.91 -5.28 11.52
C CYS A 601 1.97 -4.32 12.06
N GLY A 602 1.66 -3.59 13.14
CA GLY A 602 2.59 -2.62 13.74
C GLY A 602 1.91 -1.54 14.59
N CYS A 603 0.59 -1.42 14.52
CA CYS A 603 -0.21 -0.46 15.30
C CYS A 603 -0.75 -1.03 16.62
N CYS A 604 -0.25 -2.17 17.11
CA CYS A 604 -0.71 -2.76 18.36
C CYS A 604 -0.49 -1.84 19.58
N GLU A 605 -1.44 -1.85 20.51
CA GLU A 605 -1.30 -1.11 21.78
C GLU A 605 -0.39 -1.86 22.75
N CYS A 606 -0.49 -3.20 22.77
CA CYS A 606 0.25 -4.09 23.63
C CYS A 606 0.90 -5.24 22.86
N ILE A 607 1.95 -5.80 23.44
CA ILE A 607 2.60 -7.03 22.99
C ILE A 607 2.66 -8.01 24.16
N THR A 608 2.15 -9.22 23.95
CA THR A 608 2.35 -10.36 24.85
C THR A 608 3.50 -11.23 24.37
N VAL A 609 4.34 -11.66 25.32
CA VAL A 609 5.51 -12.51 25.08
C VAL A 609 5.55 -13.65 26.10
N VAL A 610 5.86 -14.86 25.67
CA VAL A 610 6.06 -16.01 26.56
C VAL A 610 7.35 -15.86 27.38
N LEU A 611 7.26 -16.16 28.68
CA LEU A 611 8.36 -16.21 29.64
C LEU A 611 8.54 -17.66 30.12
N PRO A 612 9.46 -18.43 29.50
CA PRO A 612 9.58 -19.86 29.75
C PRO A 612 9.94 -20.23 31.19
N LEU A 613 10.84 -19.48 31.86
CA LEU A 613 11.25 -19.78 33.23
C LEU A 613 10.11 -19.53 34.22
N CYS A 614 9.21 -18.60 33.91
CA CYS A 614 8.04 -18.29 34.73
C CYS A 614 6.79 -19.11 34.35
N ASN A 615 6.89 -20.03 33.37
CA ASN A 615 5.78 -20.80 32.82
C ASN A 615 4.55 -19.93 32.44
N GLY A 616 4.79 -18.72 31.99
CA GLY A 616 3.77 -17.68 31.85
C GLY A 616 4.03 -16.76 30.66
N VAL A 617 3.37 -15.62 30.67
CA VAL A 617 3.52 -14.56 29.68
C VAL A 617 3.64 -13.19 30.37
N MET A 618 4.41 -12.30 29.76
CA MET A 618 4.37 -10.87 30.05
C MET A 618 3.54 -10.12 29.03
N THR A 619 2.93 -9.00 29.42
CA THR A 619 2.32 -8.06 28.46
C THR A 619 2.83 -6.65 28.70
N VAL A 620 3.24 -5.95 27.63
CA VAL A 620 3.78 -4.59 27.69
C VAL A 620 3.06 -3.67 26.70
N ASN A 621 2.67 -2.48 27.15
CA ASN A 621 2.04 -1.45 26.34
C ASN A 621 3.07 -0.52 25.67
N ARG A 622 2.64 0.16 24.59
CA ARG A 622 3.46 1.03 23.74
C ARG A 622 4.14 2.18 24.46
N GLU A 623 3.48 2.73 25.46
CA GLU A 623 3.92 3.91 26.21
C GLU A 623 5.06 3.55 27.20
N TYR A 624 5.20 2.28 27.58
CA TYR A 624 6.26 1.84 28.49
C TYR A 624 7.62 1.78 27.78
N THR A 625 8.58 2.57 28.26
CA THR A 625 9.93 2.70 27.65
C THR A 625 11.02 1.86 28.30
N GLY A 626 10.70 1.19 29.40
CA GLY A 626 11.65 0.42 30.20
C GLY A 626 12.01 -0.94 29.57
N MET A 627 12.92 -1.66 30.23
CA MET A 627 13.20 -3.05 29.90
C MET A 627 12.09 -3.96 30.42
N THR A 628 11.95 -5.14 29.83
CA THR A 628 10.96 -6.15 30.23
C THR A 628 11.64 -7.50 30.46
N PRO A 629 11.00 -8.44 31.18
CA PRO A 629 11.59 -9.74 31.48
C PRO A 629 12.08 -10.56 30.29
N CYS A 630 11.57 -10.32 29.07
CA CYS A 630 12.05 -10.99 27.87
C CYS A 630 13.35 -10.40 27.29
N GLY A 631 13.98 -9.44 27.97
CA GLY A 631 15.24 -8.81 27.54
C GLY A 631 15.08 -7.78 26.42
N MET A 632 13.84 -7.39 26.08
CA MET A 632 13.55 -6.42 25.02
C MET A 632 12.64 -5.29 25.51
N LYS A 633 12.81 -4.09 24.93
CA LYS A 633 11.87 -2.97 25.09
C LYS A 633 10.70 -3.14 24.12
N PHE A 634 9.58 -2.46 24.36
CA PHE A 634 8.43 -2.45 23.44
C PHE A 634 8.83 -2.14 21.99
N THR A 635 9.67 -1.12 21.77
CA THR A 635 10.11 -0.72 20.42
C THR A 635 10.86 -1.82 19.68
N THR A 636 11.65 -2.62 20.42
CA THR A 636 12.38 -3.77 19.86
C THR A 636 11.40 -4.88 19.52
N LEU A 637 10.49 -5.20 20.45
CA LEU A 637 9.43 -6.20 20.24
C LEU A 637 8.56 -5.88 19.02
N ALA A 638 8.11 -4.63 18.90
CA ALA A 638 7.30 -4.17 17.78
C ALA A 638 8.02 -4.32 16.43
N GLY A 639 9.34 -4.09 16.40
CA GLY A 639 10.17 -4.32 15.23
C GLY A 639 10.32 -5.81 14.87
N THR A 640 10.31 -6.69 15.86
CA THR A 640 10.45 -8.14 15.68
C THR A 640 9.16 -8.81 15.18
N ILE A 641 8.00 -8.37 15.67
CA ILE A 641 6.72 -9.06 15.41
C ILE A 641 5.85 -8.37 14.34
N GLY A 642 6.15 -7.12 14.02
CA GLY A 642 5.43 -6.33 13.02
C GLY A 642 5.64 -6.83 11.60
N GLY A 643 4.89 -6.27 10.65
CA GLY A 643 5.03 -6.57 9.22
C GLY A 643 4.17 -7.72 8.69
N GLY A 644 3.29 -8.29 9.52
CA GLY A 644 2.35 -9.33 9.09
C GLY A 644 2.92 -10.75 9.09
N VAL A 645 3.91 -11.01 9.95
CA VAL A 645 4.46 -12.35 10.21
C VAL A 645 3.76 -13.00 11.41
N SER A 646 3.68 -14.33 11.40
CA SER A 646 3.21 -15.13 12.54
C SER A 646 4.41 -15.56 13.37
N THR A 647 4.46 -15.13 14.63
CA THR A 647 5.64 -15.33 15.49
C THR A 647 5.23 -16.08 16.76
N PRO A 648 5.23 -17.44 16.75
CA PRO A 648 4.99 -18.24 17.94
C PRO A 648 5.75 -17.74 19.17
N GLY A 649 5.05 -17.58 20.29
CA GLY A 649 5.57 -16.98 21.52
C GLY A 649 5.36 -15.47 21.65
N PHE A 650 4.88 -14.80 20.59
CA PHE A 650 4.64 -13.36 20.58
C PHE A 650 3.32 -13.01 19.88
N VAL A 651 2.56 -12.05 20.42
CA VAL A 651 1.36 -11.53 19.75
C VAL A 651 1.09 -10.07 20.12
N GLY A 652 0.84 -9.24 19.11
CA GLY A 652 0.36 -7.87 19.30
C GLY A 652 -1.16 -7.83 19.45
N HIS A 653 -1.67 -7.02 20.38
CA HIS A 653 -3.10 -6.93 20.66
C HIS A 653 -3.50 -5.58 21.28
N ALA A 654 -4.82 -5.35 21.38
CA ALA A 654 -5.38 -4.17 22.06
C ALA A 654 -5.33 -4.33 23.58
N LYS A 655 -5.23 -3.23 24.33
CA LYS A 655 -5.22 -3.21 25.81
C LYS A 655 -6.44 -3.92 26.39
N ILE A 656 -7.62 -3.60 25.85
CA ILE A 656 -8.90 -4.12 26.35
C ILE A 656 -9.04 -5.64 26.19
N TRP A 657 -8.27 -6.27 25.30
CA TRP A 657 -8.32 -7.72 25.14
C TRP A 657 -7.83 -8.45 26.39
N ILE A 658 -6.88 -7.88 27.16
CA ILE A 658 -6.29 -8.49 28.38
C ILE A 658 -7.38 -8.90 29.38
N VAL A 659 -8.44 -8.08 29.49
CA VAL A 659 -9.52 -8.29 30.46
C VAL A 659 -10.69 -9.11 29.90
N GLN A 660 -10.62 -9.56 28.64
CA GLN A 660 -11.62 -10.44 28.04
C GLN A 660 -11.46 -11.89 28.48
N ARG A 661 -12.56 -12.66 28.47
CA ARG A 661 -12.52 -14.07 28.91
C ARG A 661 -11.73 -14.96 27.96
N LYS A 662 -11.73 -14.62 26.67
CA LYS A 662 -11.02 -15.34 25.60
C LYS A 662 -9.55 -14.95 25.47
N TRP A 663 -9.04 -14.01 26.26
CA TRP A 663 -7.62 -13.64 26.22
C TRP A 663 -6.75 -14.86 26.49
N LEU A 664 -5.99 -15.28 25.48
CA LEU A 664 -5.08 -16.42 25.49
C LEU A 664 -5.66 -17.71 26.11
N GLN A 665 -6.97 -17.94 25.99
CA GLN A 665 -7.65 -19.07 26.60
C GLN A 665 -7.04 -20.43 26.18
N GLY A 666 -6.54 -20.53 24.95
CA GLY A 666 -5.80 -21.67 24.40
C GLY A 666 -4.60 -22.10 25.23
N ASP A 667 -3.97 -21.15 25.92
CA ASP A 667 -2.70 -21.36 26.62
C ASP A 667 -2.85 -21.25 28.15
N GLY A 668 -4.08 -21.12 28.65
CA GLY A 668 -4.39 -20.99 30.08
C GLY A 668 -4.90 -19.60 30.50
N GLY A 669 -5.02 -18.68 29.55
CA GLY A 669 -5.62 -17.36 29.70
C GLY A 669 -4.93 -16.46 30.71
N ILE A 670 -5.70 -15.62 31.40
CA ILE A 670 -5.15 -14.60 32.33
C ILE A 670 -4.33 -15.20 33.48
N LYS A 671 -4.52 -16.49 33.80
CA LYS A 671 -3.67 -17.20 34.78
C LYS A 671 -2.21 -17.32 34.37
N ARG A 672 -1.89 -17.11 33.09
CA ARG A 672 -0.51 -17.04 32.59
C ARG A 672 0.12 -15.66 32.72
N LEU A 673 -0.63 -14.59 33.01
CA LEU A 673 -0.08 -13.24 33.06
C LEU A 673 0.78 -13.04 34.31
N VAL A 674 2.10 -13.16 34.16
CA VAL A 674 3.05 -13.08 35.28
C VAL A 674 3.70 -11.71 35.44
N TRP A 675 3.69 -10.88 34.38
CA TRP A 675 4.30 -9.54 34.42
C TRP A 675 3.54 -8.54 33.54
N MET A 676 3.35 -7.33 34.06
CA MET A 676 2.70 -6.23 33.35
C MET A 676 3.14 -4.88 33.92
N PRO A 677 3.41 -3.83 33.12
CA PRO A 677 3.80 -2.53 33.65
C PRO A 677 2.77 -1.99 34.63
N ARG A 678 3.22 -1.35 35.70
CA ARG A 678 2.32 -0.77 36.72
C ARG A 678 1.33 0.21 36.10
N MET A 679 1.78 1.04 35.16
CA MET A 679 0.91 1.98 34.45
C MET A 679 -0.26 1.28 33.72
N LEU A 680 -0.03 0.08 33.17
CA LEU A 680 -1.08 -0.68 32.47
C LEU A 680 -2.03 -1.36 33.46
N LYS A 681 -1.53 -1.80 34.62
CA LYS A 681 -2.39 -2.26 35.74
C LYS A 681 -3.33 -1.14 36.20
N GLU A 682 -2.80 0.06 36.39
CA GLU A 682 -3.55 1.24 36.81
C GLU A 682 -4.57 1.67 35.75
N GLU A 683 -4.19 1.63 34.46
CA GLU A 683 -5.07 1.97 33.33
C GLU A 683 -6.25 0.99 33.19
N LEU A 684 -6.01 -0.32 33.32
CA LEU A 684 -7.08 -1.32 33.27
C LEU A 684 -7.96 -1.35 34.54
N GLY A 685 -7.40 -0.90 35.67
CA GLY A 685 -8.11 -0.61 36.91
C GLY A 685 -9.08 -1.71 37.35
N GLU A 686 -10.33 -1.32 37.61
CA GLU A 686 -11.38 -2.22 38.11
C GLU A 686 -11.70 -3.38 37.15
N LYS A 687 -11.53 -3.19 35.83
CA LYS A 687 -11.78 -4.26 34.85
C LYS A 687 -10.79 -5.41 35.03
N LEU A 688 -9.53 -5.10 35.28
CA LEU A 688 -8.50 -6.10 35.57
C LEU A 688 -8.79 -6.80 36.89
N VAL A 689 -9.11 -6.05 37.95
CA VAL A 689 -9.43 -6.62 39.27
C VAL A 689 -10.58 -7.62 39.15
N LYS A 690 -11.71 -7.22 38.57
CA LYS A 690 -12.87 -8.07 38.34
C LYS A 690 -12.51 -9.34 37.56
N ARG A 691 -11.69 -9.22 36.50
CA ARG A 691 -11.30 -10.36 35.68
C ARG A 691 -10.38 -11.34 36.43
N LEU A 692 -9.48 -10.84 37.28
CA LEU A 692 -8.61 -11.66 38.11
C LEU A 692 -9.39 -12.38 39.22
N GLU A 693 -10.35 -11.70 39.85
CA GLU A 693 -11.24 -12.30 40.85
C GLU A 693 -12.04 -13.48 40.27
N GLU A 694 -12.52 -13.37 39.03
CA GLU A 694 -13.21 -14.46 38.31
C GLU A 694 -12.36 -15.75 38.19
N VAL A 695 -11.03 -15.64 38.27
CA VAL A 695 -10.11 -16.79 38.17
C VAL A 695 -9.37 -17.10 39.48
N GLY A 696 -9.71 -16.42 40.58
CA GLY A 696 -9.11 -16.59 41.89
C GLY A 696 -7.72 -15.97 42.04
N MET A 697 -7.42 -14.90 41.30
CA MET A 697 -6.16 -14.15 41.36
C MET A 697 -6.37 -12.72 41.86
N THR A 698 -5.29 -12.08 42.29
CA THR A 698 -5.25 -10.66 42.64
C THR A 698 -4.14 -9.95 41.86
N VAL A 699 -4.23 -8.62 41.74
CA VAL A 699 -3.27 -7.81 40.94
C VAL A 699 -1.84 -7.92 41.47
N ASP A 700 -1.67 -8.11 42.79
CA ASP A 700 -0.37 -8.26 43.45
C ASP A 700 0.29 -9.63 43.23
N MET A 701 -0.38 -10.57 42.59
CA MET A 701 0.27 -11.81 42.13
C MET A 701 1.10 -11.57 40.86
N ILE A 702 0.77 -10.53 40.08
CA ILE A 702 1.43 -10.21 38.81
C ILE A 702 2.61 -9.28 39.12
N ALA A 703 3.82 -9.61 38.69
CA ALA A 703 4.98 -8.74 38.83
C ALA A 703 4.87 -7.48 37.93
N ASP A 704 5.68 -6.46 38.21
CA ASP A 704 5.84 -5.27 37.37
C ASP A 704 7.29 -4.77 37.47
N GLU A 705 7.59 -3.64 36.84
CA GLU A 705 8.93 -3.06 36.81
C GLU A 705 9.48 -2.67 38.19
N THR A 706 8.63 -2.60 39.23
CA THR A 706 9.07 -2.35 40.62
C THR A 706 9.54 -3.61 41.35
N VAL A 707 9.17 -4.80 40.81
CA VAL A 707 9.63 -6.11 41.29
C VAL A 707 10.92 -6.51 40.57
N GLY A 708 10.94 -6.41 39.24
CA GLY A 708 12.07 -6.82 38.41
C GLY A 708 11.79 -6.72 36.91
N VAL A 709 12.86 -6.75 36.11
CA VAL A 709 12.84 -6.67 34.64
C VAL A 709 13.58 -7.82 33.97
N THR A 710 13.92 -8.90 34.70
CA THR A 710 14.35 -10.20 34.16
C THR A 710 13.50 -11.34 34.72
N GLU A 711 13.48 -12.49 34.06
CA GLU A 711 12.77 -13.67 34.56
C GLU A 711 13.32 -14.15 35.92
N GLU A 712 14.63 -14.07 36.13
CA GLU A 712 15.30 -14.47 37.38
C GLU A 712 14.93 -13.55 38.56
N GLU A 713 14.73 -12.25 38.30
CA GLU A 713 14.33 -11.29 39.32
C GLU A 713 12.88 -11.49 39.76
N ILE A 714 11.98 -11.81 38.83
CA ILE A 714 10.55 -11.93 39.13
C ILE A 714 10.14 -13.31 39.61
N LEU A 715 10.88 -14.38 39.27
CA LEU A 715 10.52 -15.75 39.65
C LEU A 715 10.37 -15.95 41.18
N PRO A 716 11.29 -15.45 42.05
CA PRO A 716 11.11 -15.55 43.50
C PRO A 716 9.83 -14.88 44.00
N TYR A 717 9.47 -13.72 43.43
CA TYR A 717 8.23 -13.02 43.77
C TYR A 717 7.00 -13.83 43.38
N LEU A 718 7.00 -14.42 42.19
CA LEU A 718 5.90 -15.29 41.72
C LEU A 718 5.74 -16.51 42.62
N GLN A 719 6.83 -17.09 43.13
CA GLN A 719 6.82 -18.19 44.08
C GLN A 719 6.26 -17.76 45.45
N GLU A 720 6.70 -16.62 45.97
CA GLU A 720 6.21 -16.05 47.23
C GLU A 720 4.71 -15.78 47.18
N LYS A 721 4.23 -15.24 46.05
CA LYS A 721 2.81 -14.95 45.81
C LYS A 721 1.97 -16.16 45.45
N GLY A 722 2.57 -17.34 45.27
CA GLY A 722 1.86 -18.55 44.86
C GLY A 722 1.19 -18.41 43.49
N HIS A 723 1.87 -17.81 42.52
CA HIS A 723 1.29 -17.50 41.22
C HIS A 723 0.87 -18.79 40.48
N PRO A 724 -0.39 -18.91 39.99
CA PRO A 724 -0.93 -20.16 39.47
C PRO A 724 -0.20 -20.68 38.22
N ALA A 725 0.39 -19.78 37.41
CA ALA A 725 1.17 -20.19 36.24
C ALA A 725 2.28 -21.20 36.57
N LEU A 726 2.88 -21.13 37.77
CA LEU A 726 3.98 -22.02 38.16
C LEU A 726 3.55 -23.48 38.36
N GLU A 727 2.27 -23.72 38.65
CA GLU A 727 1.71 -25.05 38.88
C GLU A 727 0.95 -25.61 37.66
N MET A 728 0.74 -24.78 36.63
CA MET A 728 0.10 -25.20 35.39
C MET A 728 1.03 -26.08 34.54
N PRO A 729 0.50 -26.87 33.60
CA PRO A 729 1.33 -27.57 32.61
C PRO A 729 2.31 -26.60 31.91
N PRO A 730 3.47 -27.07 31.43
CA PRO A 730 4.40 -26.23 30.66
C PRO A 730 3.69 -25.50 29.51
N ILE A 731 3.88 -24.19 29.41
CA ILE A 731 3.31 -23.35 28.33
C ILE A 731 3.98 -23.66 26.98
N ILE A 732 5.25 -24.06 27.00
CA ILE A 732 6.00 -24.57 25.85
C ILE A 732 6.25 -26.07 26.10
N GLY A 733 5.91 -26.90 25.11
CA GLY A 733 6.11 -28.35 25.12
C GLY A 733 7.42 -28.76 24.45
#